data_AF-A0A1G8KUU5-F1
#
_entry.id   AF-A0A1G8KUU5-F1
#
_cell.length_a   1.000
_cell.length_b   1.000
_cell.length_c   1.000
_cell.angle_alpha   90.00
_cell.angle_beta   90.00
_cell.angle_gamma   90.00
#
_symmetry.space_group_name_H-M   'P 1'
#
loop_
_entity.id
_entity.type
_entity.pdbx_description
1 polymer ?
#
loop_
_entity_poly.entity_id
_entity_poly.type
_entity_poly.pdbx_seq_one_letter_code
_entity_poly.pdbx_strand_id
1 'polypeptide(L)'
;MRDESGEWAHAYEAEVRLGATAPQGPYAWYLTDARGMWRFLVLDFDASRGDAGDVARDLAGAREVLAAADVEHLVCRSGPAGGMHVWVSADLVSADLVRAVAVAAARRWPTLDLSPLTNRRTGCVRPPGAPHRAGGWSRPEGGAERAAAILSRPVEAEAIQRLAVLLDADLAVAEAAEAAVRAVEQGQDGPRLAGRRRPCDVADLLAVEVAAGQGHAHLARVLVRLALARWSRAEAVALVEAHLSAPGLVHVRRQGGARERVRGVGERAALLERQWARAVAYAATLRREVDGQEPEEGEWPRRVAGVVATVAGVRRAVEGAAAEGRWARQSGPADRRALEFALEMALEAVAGEVELDCRRVALACGMGKTTAARALRRLCLDGWLALVEAGEGRRAHRYRVLQQPDCPAAAELATSPPDDAQAQAVTRDALGGGGTQAIPRPAEAPSLPCAPDVARTRHRAELAARREITGHDLYTHPRPGQPGLGAHTAATAAALATGLYNVKDLAQATGYTAATTRRHLTGLRTHNLARPTTTAATTWRPTATSPDRVTRRIGAAGVRARRARAYALDRAIWAWWLDELAWMRTPGKRRGRAAGPGQQPLILVGAPTWSRRARYPRDDRGRADHHAARTQIDQPTAAERRTAGG
;
A
#
# COMPACT_ATOMS: atom_id res chain seq x y z
N MET A 1 -38.60 -11.43 -0.86
CA MET A 1 -38.97 -12.68 -1.58
C MET A 1 -39.35 -13.75 -0.55
N ARG A 2 -40.20 -14.71 -0.90
CA ARG A 2 -40.36 -15.93 -0.10
C ARG A 2 -39.43 -17.02 -0.63
N ASP A 3 -38.75 -17.75 0.26
CA ASP A 3 -37.91 -18.90 -0.12
C ASP A 3 -38.76 -20.11 -0.56
N GLU A 4 -38.11 -21.20 -0.93
CA GLU A 4 -38.76 -22.45 -1.38
C GLU A 4 -39.71 -23.05 -0.31
N SER A 5 -39.58 -22.64 0.95
CA SER A 5 -40.45 -22.99 2.08
C SER A 5 -41.61 -22.02 2.32
N GLY A 6 -41.71 -20.92 1.56
CA GLY A 6 -42.76 -19.91 1.72
C GLY A 6 -42.50 -18.86 2.81
N GLU A 7 -41.30 -18.85 3.41
CA GLU A 7 -40.87 -17.89 4.42
C GLU A 7 -40.16 -16.68 3.79
N TRP A 8 -40.26 -15.50 4.39
CA TRP A 8 -39.62 -14.30 3.84
C TRP A 8 -38.09 -14.33 3.98
N ALA A 9 -37.40 -14.44 2.85
CA ALA A 9 -35.94 -14.49 2.74
C ALA A 9 -35.27 -13.13 3.06
N HIS A 10 -34.00 -13.18 3.51
CA HIS A 10 -33.12 -12.01 3.70
C HIS A 10 -32.56 -11.45 2.37
N ALA A 11 -33.42 -11.30 1.36
CA ALA A 11 -33.04 -10.77 0.05
C ALA A 11 -34.10 -9.78 -0.44
N TYR A 12 -33.65 -8.57 -0.78
CA TYR A 12 -34.46 -7.49 -1.33
C TYR A 12 -34.13 -7.35 -2.83
N GLU A 13 -35.12 -7.54 -3.71
CA GLU A 13 -34.91 -7.56 -5.17
C GLU A 13 -35.21 -6.23 -5.87
N ALA A 14 -35.99 -5.33 -5.24
CA ALA A 14 -36.43 -4.09 -5.88
C ALA A 14 -36.41 -2.90 -4.91
N GLU A 15 -35.78 -1.81 -5.36
CA GLU A 15 -35.92 -0.49 -4.74
C GLU A 15 -37.16 0.19 -5.34
N VAL A 16 -38.13 0.54 -4.49
CA VAL A 16 -39.38 1.17 -4.94
C VAL A 16 -39.57 2.48 -4.17
N ARG A 17 -39.91 3.56 -4.87
CA ARG A 17 -40.37 4.79 -4.20
C ARG A 17 -41.71 4.49 -3.54
N LEU A 18 -41.80 4.68 -2.23
CA LEU A 18 -43.08 4.51 -1.52
C LEU A 18 -44.12 5.49 -2.07
N GLY A 19 -45.25 4.94 -2.53
CA GLY A 19 -46.45 5.69 -2.87
C GLY A 19 -47.35 5.88 -1.65
N ALA A 20 -48.60 6.33 -1.87
CA ALA A 20 -49.58 6.56 -0.80
C ALA A 20 -49.99 5.27 -0.04
N THR A 21 -49.82 4.10 -0.65
CA THR A 21 -50.14 2.79 -0.07
C THR A 21 -48.87 2.02 0.29
N ALA A 22 -48.82 1.53 1.54
CA ALA A 22 -47.68 0.76 2.04
C ALA A 22 -47.59 -0.63 1.37
N PRO A 23 -46.37 -1.18 1.18
CA PRO A 23 -46.19 -2.54 0.69
C PRO A 23 -46.84 -3.58 1.62
N GLN A 24 -47.45 -4.62 1.04
CA GLN A 24 -48.11 -5.70 1.80
C GLN A 24 -47.12 -6.67 2.49
N GLY A 25 -45.86 -6.73 2.06
CA GLY A 25 -44.80 -7.58 2.63
C GLY A 25 -43.80 -6.81 3.50
N PRO A 26 -42.87 -7.47 4.20
CA PRO A 26 -41.81 -6.81 4.97
C PRO A 26 -40.99 -5.84 4.11
N TYR A 27 -40.81 -4.60 4.61
CA TYR A 27 -40.04 -3.56 3.93
C TYR A 27 -39.20 -2.75 4.92
N ALA A 28 -38.20 -2.04 4.40
CA ALA A 28 -37.33 -1.14 5.14
C ALA A 28 -37.23 0.21 4.41
N TRP A 29 -36.99 1.29 5.15
CA TRP A 29 -36.77 2.62 4.59
C TRP A 29 -35.29 2.91 4.49
N TYR A 30 -34.85 3.46 3.37
CA TYR A 30 -33.54 4.09 3.28
C TYR A 30 -33.48 5.30 4.21
N LEU A 31 -32.39 5.40 4.95
CA LEU A 31 -32.17 6.46 5.93
C LEU A 31 -31.70 7.76 5.26
N THR A 32 -31.22 7.65 4.02
CA THR A 32 -30.74 8.77 3.21
C THR A 32 -31.64 9.07 2.02
N ASP A 33 -31.60 10.31 1.54
CA ASP A 33 -32.21 10.70 0.28
C ASP A 33 -31.40 10.27 -0.97
N ALA A 34 -31.86 10.64 -2.17
CA ALA A 34 -31.17 10.35 -3.43
C ALA A 34 -29.81 11.05 -3.57
N ARG A 35 -29.55 12.12 -2.80
CA ARG A 35 -28.26 12.81 -2.71
C ARG A 35 -27.37 12.22 -1.62
N GLY A 36 -27.85 11.19 -0.90
CA GLY A 36 -27.15 10.55 0.19
C GLY A 36 -27.07 11.40 1.46
N MET A 37 -27.96 12.37 1.63
CA MET A 37 -28.13 13.16 2.86
C MET A 37 -29.05 12.42 3.82
N TRP A 38 -28.73 12.43 5.12
CA TRP A 38 -29.48 11.68 6.12
C TRP A 38 -30.77 12.40 6.49
N ARG A 39 -31.89 11.71 6.32
CA ARG A 39 -33.22 12.18 6.76
C ARG A 39 -33.66 11.52 8.06
N PHE A 40 -33.13 10.34 8.35
CA PHE A 40 -33.45 9.58 9.55
C PHE A 40 -32.16 9.07 10.19
N LEU A 41 -31.98 9.32 11.47
CA LEU A 41 -30.97 8.63 12.27
C LEU A 41 -31.70 7.55 13.08
N VAL A 42 -31.31 6.30 12.90
CA VAL A 42 -31.93 5.16 13.59
C VAL A 42 -30.89 4.39 14.37
N LEU A 43 -31.01 4.43 15.71
CA LEU A 43 -30.23 3.59 16.60
C LEU A 43 -30.91 2.22 16.71
N ASP A 44 -30.30 1.20 16.13
CA ASP A 44 -30.82 -0.18 16.11
C ASP A 44 -30.18 -1.01 17.23
N PHE A 45 -30.89 -1.21 18.34
CA PHE A 45 -30.43 -2.06 19.45
C PHE A 45 -30.89 -3.50 19.22
N ASP A 46 -29.93 -4.38 18.95
CA ASP A 46 -30.18 -5.77 18.58
C ASP A 46 -29.96 -6.74 19.76
N ALA A 47 -31.02 -7.47 20.12
CA ALA A 47 -30.99 -8.51 21.14
C ALA A 47 -30.15 -9.74 20.75
N SER A 48 -29.63 -9.83 19.52
CA SER A 48 -28.62 -10.84 19.16
C SER A 48 -27.21 -10.48 19.65
N ARG A 49 -26.97 -9.21 20.02
CA ARG A 49 -25.68 -8.67 20.48
C ARG A 49 -25.54 -8.59 22.01
N GLY A 50 -26.61 -8.85 22.74
CA GLY A 50 -26.69 -8.89 24.20
C GLY A 50 -27.91 -9.69 24.65
N ASP A 51 -28.32 -9.60 25.91
CA ASP A 51 -29.64 -10.08 26.33
C ASP A 51 -30.68 -8.95 26.35
N ALA A 52 -31.95 -9.29 26.60
CA ALA A 52 -33.02 -8.29 26.64
C ALA A 52 -32.83 -7.23 27.75
N GLY A 53 -32.12 -7.58 28.84
CA GLY A 53 -31.78 -6.64 29.91
C GLY A 53 -30.68 -5.68 29.52
N ASP A 54 -29.68 -6.12 28.75
CA ASP A 54 -28.63 -5.29 28.17
C ASP A 54 -29.22 -4.29 27.17
N VAL A 55 -30.14 -4.72 26.28
CA VAL A 55 -30.85 -3.82 25.34
C VAL A 55 -31.66 -2.78 26.11
N ALA A 56 -32.37 -3.16 27.17
CA ALA A 56 -33.13 -2.22 27.98
C ALA A 56 -32.24 -1.17 28.67
N ARG A 57 -31.06 -1.58 29.17
CA ARG A 57 -30.09 -0.68 29.81
C ARG A 57 -29.50 0.31 28.80
N ASP A 58 -29.08 -0.19 27.63
CA ASP A 58 -28.52 0.63 26.55
C ASP A 58 -29.56 1.62 26.02
N LEU A 59 -30.81 1.18 25.85
CA LEU A 59 -31.93 2.04 25.46
C LEU A 59 -32.19 3.14 26.49
N ALA A 60 -32.17 2.83 27.79
CA ALA A 60 -32.36 3.83 28.84
C ALA A 60 -31.25 4.90 28.78
N GLY A 61 -29.98 4.49 28.65
CA GLY A 61 -28.87 5.42 28.49
C GLY A 61 -28.96 6.25 27.19
N ALA A 62 -29.48 5.67 26.11
CA ALA A 62 -29.71 6.40 24.86
C ALA A 62 -30.80 7.47 25.02
N ARG A 63 -31.90 7.16 25.72
CA ARG A 63 -32.97 8.13 26.00
C ARG A 63 -32.47 9.31 26.83
N GLU A 64 -31.65 9.06 27.84
CA GLU A 64 -31.05 10.12 28.66
C GLU A 64 -30.19 11.06 27.82
N VAL A 65 -29.32 10.52 26.96
CA VAL A 65 -28.43 11.33 26.11
C VAL A 65 -29.23 12.09 25.04
N LEU A 66 -30.22 11.46 24.41
CA LEU A 66 -31.08 12.12 23.42
C LEU A 66 -31.92 13.24 24.05
N ALA A 67 -32.44 13.04 25.27
CA ALA A 67 -33.15 14.07 26.02
C ALA A 67 -32.22 15.23 26.39
N ALA A 68 -30.99 14.95 26.84
CA ALA A 68 -29.99 15.96 27.14
C ALA A 68 -29.55 16.77 25.89
N ALA A 69 -29.62 16.17 24.70
CA ALA A 69 -29.32 16.82 23.43
C ALA A 69 -30.49 17.68 22.89
N ASP A 70 -31.66 17.60 23.54
CA ASP A 70 -32.94 18.14 23.05
C ASP A 70 -33.32 17.55 21.68
N VAL A 71 -33.17 16.22 21.55
CA VAL A 71 -33.50 15.47 20.32
C VAL A 71 -34.80 14.70 20.52
N GLU A 72 -35.85 15.16 19.85
CA GLU A 72 -37.12 14.44 19.79
C GLU A 72 -36.92 13.10 19.06
N HIS A 73 -37.39 12.01 19.68
CA HIS A 73 -37.15 10.66 19.18
C HIS A 73 -38.34 9.73 19.42
N LEU A 74 -38.45 8.72 18.57
CA LEU A 74 -39.48 7.69 18.62
C LEU A 74 -38.86 6.32 18.88
N VAL A 75 -39.30 5.65 19.93
CA VAL A 75 -38.87 4.27 20.22
C VAL A 75 -39.87 3.27 19.62
N CYS A 76 -39.35 2.28 18.92
CA CYS A 76 -40.14 1.21 18.30
C CYS A 76 -39.63 -0.16 18.74
N ARG A 77 -40.54 -1.03 19.16
CA ARG A 77 -40.22 -2.45 19.34
C ARG A 77 -40.16 -3.09 17.96
N SER A 78 -38.97 -3.53 17.58
CA SER A 78 -38.61 -3.98 16.22
C SER A 78 -39.18 -5.35 15.87
N GLY A 79 -39.28 -6.26 16.83
CA GLY A 79 -39.76 -7.63 16.61
C GLY A 79 -39.88 -8.47 17.88
N PRO A 80 -40.33 -9.74 17.75
CA PRO A 80 -40.60 -10.64 18.88
C PRO A 80 -39.34 -11.04 19.67
N ALA A 81 -38.16 -10.91 19.08
CA ALA A 81 -36.87 -11.22 19.71
C ALA A 81 -36.35 -10.10 20.65
N GLY A 82 -37.07 -8.99 20.81
CA GLY A 82 -36.73 -7.94 21.77
C GLY A 82 -35.82 -6.82 21.26
N GLY A 83 -35.56 -6.73 19.95
CA GLY A 83 -34.84 -5.60 19.36
C GLY A 83 -35.62 -4.28 19.45
N MET A 84 -34.91 -3.16 19.56
CA MET A 84 -35.48 -1.83 19.77
C MET A 84 -34.85 -0.83 18.78
N HIS A 85 -35.68 -0.09 18.04
CA HIS A 85 -35.21 0.99 17.16
C HIS A 85 -35.54 2.33 17.79
N VAL A 86 -34.58 3.24 17.86
CA VAL A 86 -34.81 4.65 18.21
C VAL A 86 -34.67 5.49 16.96
N TRP A 87 -35.78 6.07 16.51
CA TRP A 87 -35.88 6.89 15.31
C TRP A 87 -35.78 8.37 15.66
N VAL A 88 -34.92 9.08 14.94
CA VAL A 88 -34.81 10.53 14.96
C VAL A 88 -35.02 11.01 13.52
N SER A 89 -36.03 11.85 13.31
CA SER A 89 -36.22 12.56 12.04
C SER A 89 -35.30 13.77 12.05
N ALA A 90 -34.56 14.03 10.98
CA ALA A 90 -33.58 15.11 10.95
C ALA A 90 -33.58 15.87 9.62
N ASP A 91 -33.25 17.17 9.68
CA ASP A 91 -33.09 18.02 8.52
C ASP A 91 -31.72 17.83 7.87
N LEU A 92 -31.71 16.97 6.85
CA LEU A 92 -30.60 16.72 5.91
C LEU A 92 -29.21 16.81 6.54
N VAL A 93 -28.86 15.79 7.30
CA VAL A 93 -27.57 15.74 8.02
C VAL A 93 -26.47 15.13 7.15
N SER A 94 -25.24 15.65 7.28
CA SER A 94 -24.07 15.12 6.57
C SER A 94 -23.74 13.68 7.01
N ALA A 95 -23.22 12.87 6.08
CA ALA A 95 -22.90 11.48 6.38
C ALA A 95 -21.76 11.32 7.39
N ASP A 96 -20.86 12.30 7.47
CA ASP A 96 -19.72 12.25 8.38
C ASP A 96 -20.13 12.57 9.81
N LEU A 97 -21.03 13.53 10.02
CA LEU A 97 -21.61 13.81 11.33
C LEU A 97 -22.40 12.59 11.84
N VAL A 98 -23.26 11.99 11.00
CA VAL A 98 -24.00 10.78 11.38
C VAL A 98 -23.06 9.62 11.68
N ARG A 99 -21.98 9.45 10.92
CA ARG A 99 -20.98 8.41 11.16
C ARG A 99 -20.22 8.64 12.48
N ALA A 100 -19.86 9.88 12.79
CA ALA A 100 -19.18 10.24 14.03
C ALA A 100 -20.08 9.91 15.24
N VAL A 101 -21.35 10.32 15.17
CA VAL A 101 -22.39 9.98 16.16
C VAL A 101 -22.55 8.46 16.29
N ALA A 102 -22.67 7.73 15.19
CA ALA A 102 -22.86 6.27 15.22
C ALA A 102 -21.68 5.52 15.84
N VAL A 103 -20.46 5.93 15.51
CA VAL A 103 -19.23 5.35 16.09
C VAL A 103 -19.12 5.67 17.58
N ALA A 104 -19.44 6.89 17.99
CA ALA A 104 -19.42 7.30 19.38
C ALA A 104 -20.50 6.57 20.20
N ALA A 105 -21.73 6.50 19.67
CA ALA A 105 -22.84 5.74 20.24
C ALA A 105 -22.50 4.26 20.42
N ALA A 106 -21.89 3.62 19.42
CA ALA A 106 -21.51 2.20 19.51
C ALA A 106 -20.38 1.92 20.53
N ARG A 107 -19.58 2.92 20.91
CA ARG A 107 -18.62 2.78 22.02
C ARG A 107 -19.32 2.80 23.38
N ARG A 108 -20.43 3.54 23.49
CA ARG A 108 -21.20 3.71 24.73
C ARG A 108 -22.23 2.61 24.94
N TRP A 109 -22.83 2.10 23.85
CA TRP A 109 -23.91 1.10 23.89
C TRP A 109 -23.56 -0.13 23.05
N PRO A 110 -23.11 -1.24 23.68
CA PRO A 110 -22.65 -2.43 22.98
C PRO A 110 -23.71 -3.18 22.17
N THR A 111 -25.00 -3.05 22.50
CA THR A 111 -26.09 -3.71 21.77
C THR A 111 -26.46 -3.00 20.47
N LEU A 112 -25.93 -1.80 20.23
CA LEU A 112 -26.18 -1.01 19.03
C LEU A 112 -25.53 -1.65 17.78
N ASP A 113 -26.32 -1.86 16.73
CA ASP A 113 -25.80 -2.07 15.38
C ASP A 113 -25.61 -0.74 14.64
N LEU A 114 -24.34 -0.41 14.39
CA LEU A 114 -23.95 0.77 13.62
C LEU A 114 -24.05 0.57 12.10
N SER A 115 -24.32 -0.65 11.63
CA SER A 115 -24.37 -0.95 10.19
C SER A 115 -25.38 -0.09 9.41
N PRO A 116 -26.59 0.21 9.92
CA PRO A 116 -27.54 1.04 9.20
C PRO A 116 -27.08 2.49 9.09
N LEU A 117 -26.37 3.00 10.10
CA LEU A 117 -25.91 4.40 10.18
C LEU A 117 -24.55 4.67 9.50
N THR A 118 -23.79 3.64 9.15
CA THR A 118 -22.45 3.80 8.55
C THR A 118 -22.43 3.55 7.04
N ASN A 119 -23.53 3.09 6.46
CA ASN A 119 -23.65 2.82 5.04
C ASN A 119 -24.57 3.85 4.36
N ARG A 120 -23.98 4.93 3.84
CA ARG A 120 -24.70 6.03 3.16
C ARG A 120 -25.56 5.57 1.97
N ARG A 121 -25.19 4.48 1.28
CA ARG A 121 -25.87 4.08 0.03
C ARG A 121 -27.02 3.13 0.29
N THR A 122 -26.87 2.21 1.25
CA THR A 122 -27.85 1.13 1.45
C THR A 122 -28.25 0.96 2.90
N GLY A 123 -27.96 1.93 3.77
CA GLY A 123 -28.40 1.95 5.16
C GLY A 123 -29.92 2.05 5.21
N CYS A 124 -30.57 1.01 5.72
CA CYS A 124 -32.01 0.95 5.83
C CYS A 124 -32.46 0.25 7.11
N VAL A 125 -33.59 0.69 7.66
CA VAL A 125 -34.20 0.08 8.85
C VAL A 125 -35.71 -0.04 8.64
N ARG A 126 -36.32 -1.07 9.24
CA ARG A 126 -37.76 -1.28 9.20
C ARG A 126 -38.49 -0.14 9.93
N PRO A 127 -39.36 0.63 9.26
CA PRO A 127 -40.04 1.78 9.84
C PRO A 127 -41.13 1.36 10.84
N PRO A 128 -41.66 2.32 11.63
CA PRO A 128 -42.81 2.06 12.49
C PRO A 128 -44.00 1.51 11.71
N GLY A 129 -44.70 0.52 12.26
CA GLY A 129 -45.87 -0.11 11.64
C GLY A 129 -45.59 -1.14 10.54
N ALA A 130 -44.35 -1.26 10.05
CA ALA A 130 -44.03 -2.24 9.00
C ALA A 130 -44.03 -3.70 9.52
N PRO A 131 -44.46 -4.67 8.67
CA PRO A 131 -44.52 -6.07 9.05
C PRO A 131 -43.13 -6.71 9.24
N HIS A 132 -43.05 -7.64 10.17
CA HIS A 132 -41.85 -8.45 10.43
C HIS A 132 -41.94 -9.79 9.69
N ARG A 133 -40.80 -10.27 9.17
CA ARG A 133 -40.71 -11.54 8.42
C ARG A 133 -41.19 -12.78 9.19
N ALA A 134 -40.91 -12.83 10.49
CA ALA A 134 -41.31 -13.90 11.41
C ALA A 134 -42.69 -13.66 12.06
N GLY A 135 -43.51 -12.75 11.50
CA GLY A 135 -44.79 -12.34 12.06
C GLY A 135 -44.71 -11.16 13.03
N GLY A 136 -45.80 -10.41 13.12
CA GLY A 136 -45.91 -9.17 13.90
C GLY A 136 -45.52 -7.90 13.13
N TRP A 137 -45.49 -6.78 13.84
CA TRP A 137 -45.27 -5.44 13.28
C TRP A 137 -44.30 -4.65 14.16
N SER A 138 -43.56 -3.70 13.57
CA SER A 138 -42.80 -2.71 14.32
C SER A 138 -43.77 -1.84 15.12
N ARG A 139 -43.73 -1.90 16.46
CA ARG A 139 -44.69 -1.19 17.33
C ARG A 139 -44.08 0.08 17.91
N PRO A 140 -44.50 1.28 17.47
CA PRO A 140 -44.07 2.53 18.08
C PRO A 140 -44.65 2.70 19.50
N GLU A 141 -43.83 3.17 20.42
CA GLU A 141 -44.30 3.60 21.74
C GLU A 141 -45.22 4.82 21.58
N GLY A 142 -46.41 4.77 22.18
CA GLY A 142 -47.44 5.81 22.07
C GLY A 142 -48.28 5.76 20.79
N GLY A 143 -48.16 4.70 19.98
CA GLY A 143 -49.06 4.44 18.84
C GLY A 143 -48.68 5.12 17.53
N ALA A 144 -49.44 4.84 16.47
CA ALA A 144 -49.13 5.26 15.11
C ALA A 144 -49.25 6.78 14.90
N GLU A 145 -50.22 7.44 15.54
CA GLU A 145 -50.40 8.90 15.45
C GLU A 145 -49.20 9.65 16.01
N ARG A 146 -48.70 9.24 17.18
CA ARG A 146 -47.47 9.81 17.77
C ARG A 146 -46.26 9.56 16.89
N ALA A 147 -46.14 8.38 16.29
CA ALA A 147 -45.06 8.07 15.37
C ALA A 147 -45.07 8.98 14.15
N ALA A 148 -46.24 9.22 13.55
CA ALA A 148 -46.39 10.14 12.42
C ALA A 148 -46.03 11.57 12.81
N ALA A 149 -46.49 12.04 13.99
CA ALA A 149 -46.21 13.39 14.49
C ALA A 149 -44.73 13.63 14.80
N ILE A 150 -44.00 12.64 15.31
CA ILE A 150 -42.55 12.75 15.57
C ILE A 150 -41.77 12.70 14.26
N LEU A 151 -42.11 11.77 13.36
CA LEU A 151 -41.36 11.62 12.10
C LEU A 151 -41.59 12.77 11.11
N SER A 152 -42.69 13.51 11.23
CA SER A 152 -42.97 14.69 10.41
C SER A 152 -42.29 15.97 10.89
N ARG A 153 -41.69 15.97 12.09
CA ARG A 153 -40.97 17.10 12.68
C ARG A 153 -39.47 16.79 12.73
N PRO A 154 -38.73 17.10 11.66
CA PRO A 154 -37.29 16.88 11.66
C PRO A 154 -36.62 17.77 12.70
N VAL A 155 -35.61 17.23 13.37
CA VAL A 155 -34.72 18.01 14.24
C VAL A 155 -33.63 18.67 13.39
N GLU A 156 -33.26 19.88 13.77
CA GLU A 156 -32.20 20.66 13.11
C GLU A 156 -30.84 19.98 13.25
N ALA A 157 -29.93 20.25 12.32
CA ALA A 157 -28.59 19.67 12.30
C ALA A 157 -27.79 20.02 13.57
N GLU A 158 -28.02 21.18 14.18
CA GLU A 158 -27.43 21.63 15.44
C GLU A 158 -27.79 20.70 16.60
N ALA A 159 -29.00 20.12 16.63
CA ALA A 159 -29.39 19.15 17.65
C ALA A 159 -28.56 17.86 17.53
N ILE A 160 -28.24 17.45 16.31
CA ILE A 160 -27.37 16.29 16.05
C ILE A 160 -25.91 16.61 16.36
N GLN A 161 -25.46 17.85 16.17
CA GLN A 161 -24.14 18.29 16.62
C GLN A 161 -24.03 18.28 18.15
N ARG A 162 -25.05 18.76 18.88
CA ARG A 162 -25.11 18.65 20.35
C ARG A 162 -25.06 17.19 20.80
N LEU A 163 -25.81 16.31 20.13
CA LEU A 163 -25.75 14.88 20.37
C LEU A 163 -24.33 14.32 20.16
N ALA A 164 -23.64 14.76 19.10
CA ALA A 164 -22.26 14.36 18.83
C ALA A 164 -21.31 14.79 19.96
N VAL A 165 -21.46 16.01 20.50
CA VAL A 165 -20.68 16.50 21.64
C VAL A 165 -20.96 15.68 22.90
N LEU A 166 -22.24 15.42 23.23
CA LEU A 166 -22.62 14.64 24.42
C LEU A 166 -22.16 13.17 24.38
N LEU A 167 -21.88 12.67 23.18
CA LEU A 167 -21.33 11.33 22.94
C LEU A 167 -19.80 11.31 22.88
N ASP A 168 -19.12 12.46 23.05
CA ASP A 168 -17.68 12.62 22.84
C ASP A 168 -17.24 12.14 21.45
N ALA A 169 -18.01 12.51 20.42
CA ALA A 169 -17.69 12.16 19.04
C ALA A 169 -16.47 12.93 18.54
N ASP A 170 -15.55 12.23 17.90
CA ASP A 170 -14.33 12.80 17.31
C ASP A 170 -14.65 13.52 15.99
N LEU A 171 -15.15 14.76 16.10
CA LEU A 171 -15.54 15.59 14.96
C LEU A 171 -14.33 16.04 14.12
N ALA A 172 -13.15 16.19 14.73
CA ALA A 172 -11.92 16.56 14.03
C ALA A 172 -11.44 15.47 13.06
N VAL A 173 -11.66 14.19 13.37
CA VAL A 173 -11.41 13.08 12.43
C VAL A 173 -12.41 13.05 11.27
N ALA A 174 -13.65 13.50 11.49
CA ALA A 174 -14.68 13.61 10.45
C ALA A 174 -14.39 14.75 9.47
N GLU A 175 -14.05 15.95 9.99
CA GLU A 175 -13.67 17.11 9.17
C GLU A 175 -12.33 16.89 8.43
N ALA A 176 -11.34 16.25 9.07
CA ALA A 176 -10.09 15.88 8.41
C ALA A 176 -10.27 14.78 7.34
N ALA A 177 -11.32 13.96 7.44
CA ALA A 177 -11.69 13.01 6.40
C ALA A 177 -12.31 13.73 5.20
N GLU A 178 -13.16 14.74 5.43
CA GLU A 178 -13.78 15.59 4.41
C GLU A 178 -12.74 16.41 3.60
N ALA A 179 -11.76 17.00 4.29
CA ALA A 179 -10.66 17.73 3.66
C ALA A 179 -9.68 16.83 2.85
N ALA A 180 -9.74 15.51 3.03
CA ALA A 180 -8.81 14.55 2.42
C ALA A 180 -9.37 13.78 1.21
N VAL A 181 -10.65 13.97 0.85
CA VAL A 181 -11.27 13.25 -0.28
C VAL A 181 -10.90 13.93 -1.59
N ARG A 182 -10.27 13.17 -2.51
CA ARG A 182 -10.04 13.68 -3.87
C ARG A 182 -11.38 13.87 -4.58
N ALA A 183 -11.59 15.03 -5.20
CA ALA A 183 -12.80 15.28 -5.99
C ALA A 183 -12.97 14.22 -7.09
N VAL A 184 -14.20 13.72 -7.26
CA VAL A 184 -14.57 12.73 -8.28
C VAL A 184 -15.48 13.43 -9.29
N GLU A 185 -15.08 13.43 -10.55
CA GLU A 185 -15.90 13.89 -11.66
C GLU A 185 -16.71 12.71 -12.22
N GLN A 186 -17.99 12.96 -12.50
CA GLN A 186 -18.84 12.04 -13.25
C GLN A 186 -18.81 12.45 -14.73
N GLY A 187 -18.05 11.72 -15.55
CA GLY A 187 -18.00 11.92 -17.00
C GLY A 187 -18.96 10.97 -17.74
N GLN A 188 -19.04 11.13 -19.06
CA GLN A 188 -19.78 10.20 -19.94
C GLN A 188 -19.26 8.75 -19.83
N ASP A 189 -17.98 8.58 -19.49
CA ASP A 189 -17.33 7.29 -19.30
C ASP A 189 -17.40 6.74 -17.87
N GLY A 190 -18.15 7.37 -16.96
CA GLY A 190 -18.24 6.97 -15.55
C GLY A 190 -17.30 7.77 -14.63
N PRO A 191 -17.16 7.36 -13.34
CA PRO A 191 -16.46 8.16 -12.35
C PRO A 191 -14.96 8.20 -12.62
N ARG A 192 -14.32 9.36 -12.42
CA ARG A 192 -12.86 9.52 -12.43
C ARG A 192 -12.43 10.53 -11.37
N LEU A 193 -11.17 10.48 -10.95
CA LEU A 193 -10.62 11.55 -10.11
C LEU A 193 -10.45 12.83 -10.92
N ALA A 194 -10.81 13.97 -10.32
CA ALA A 194 -10.77 15.27 -10.97
C ALA A 194 -9.35 15.69 -11.40
N GLY A 195 -9.28 16.47 -12.48
CA GLY A 195 -8.05 17.04 -13.03
C GLY A 195 -7.43 16.28 -14.22
N ARG A 196 -6.28 16.77 -14.71
CA ARG A 196 -5.62 16.23 -15.91
C ARG A 196 -5.04 14.82 -15.69
N ARG A 197 -5.23 13.95 -16.68
CA ARG A 197 -4.62 12.60 -16.78
C ARG A 197 -3.10 12.69 -16.66
N ARG A 198 -2.50 11.77 -15.91
CA ARG A 198 -1.04 11.63 -15.74
C ARG A 198 -0.52 10.35 -16.40
N PRO A 199 0.71 10.36 -16.95
CA PRO A 199 1.38 9.14 -17.39
C PRO A 199 1.48 8.14 -16.23
N CYS A 200 1.16 6.87 -16.51
CA CYS A 200 1.21 5.81 -15.52
C CYS A 200 1.75 4.54 -16.16
N ASP A 201 2.81 3.99 -15.57
CA ASP A 201 3.34 2.69 -15.96
C ASP A 201 2.80 1.60 -15.02
N VAL A 202 2.19 0.59 -15.64
CA VAL A 202 1.65 -0.61 -14.98
C VAL A 202 2.22 -1.89 -15.60
N ALA A 203 3.23 -1.81 -16.47
CA ALA A 203 3.77 -2.96 -17.21
C ALA A 203 4.23 -4.08 -16.25
N ASP A 204 4.95 -3.73 -15.20
CA ASP A 204 5.39 -4.68 -14.17
C ASP A 204 4.20 -5.38 -13.51
N LEU A 205 3.11 -4.65 -13.21
CA LEU A 205 1.90 -5.22 -12.60
C LEU A 205 1.17 -6.16 -13.55
N LEU A 206 1.18 -5.87 -14.86
CA LEU A 206 0.60 -6.74 -15.87
C LEU A 206 1.42 -8.03 -16.05
N ALA A 207 2.74 -7.94 -15.91
CA ALA A 207 3.66 -9.08 -16.06
C ALA A 207 3.71 -10.03 -14.85
N VAL A 208 3.14 -9.67 -13.70
CA VAL A 208 3.12 -10.54 -12.50
C VAL A 208 2.22 -11.76 -12.68
N GLU A 209 2.76 -12.96 -12.44
CA GLU A 209 1.95 -14.17 -12.22
C GLU A 209 1.23 -14.11 -10.87
N VAL A 210 -0.11 -14.20 -10.91
CA VAL A 210 -0.94 -14.06 -9.73
C VAL A 210 -1.31 -15.45 -9.17
N ALA A 211 -1.05 -15.65 -7.88
CA ALA A 211 -1.45 -16.88 -7.19
C ALA A 211 -2.96 -17.13 -7.25
N ALA A 212 -3.36 -18.40 -7.25
CA ALA A 212 -4.77 -18.80 -7.29
C ALA A 212 -5.58 -18.11 -6.17
N GLY A 213 -6.74 -17.56 -6.52
CA GLY A 213 -7.62 -16.81 -5.61
C GLY A 213 -7.25 -15.35 -5.37
N GLN A 214 -6.04 -14.89 -5.74
CA GLN A 214 -5.60 -13.50 -5.52
C GLN A 214 -5.83 -12.56 -6.71
N GLY A 215 -6.39 -13.07 -7.81
CA GLY A 215 -6.63 -12.32 -9.04
C GLY A 215 -7.47 -11.05 -8.86
N HIS A 216 -8.49 -11.08 -8.00
CA HIS A 216 -9.36 -9.92 -7.78
C HIS A 216 -8.61 -8.77 -7.11
N ALA A 217 -7.75 -9.07 -6.13
CA ALA A 217 -6.99 -8.07 -5.38
C ALA A 217 -5.89 -7.46 -6.26
N HIS A 218 -5.27 -8.28 -7.11
CA HIS A 218 -4.27 -7.82 -8.06
C HIS A 218 -4.88 -6.91 -9.14
N LEU A 219 -6.05 -7.26 -9.70
CA LEU A 219 -6.78 -6.38 -10.62
C LEU A 219 -7.13 -5.04 -9.95
N ALA A 220 -7.61 -5.07 -8.71
CA ALA A 220 -7.91 -3.84 -7.97
C ALA A 220 -6.69 -2.93 -7.83
N ARG A 221 -5.48 -3.48 -7.61
CA ARG A 221 -4.23 -2.69 -7.54
C ARG A 221 -3.91 -1.99 -8.86
N VAL A 222 -4.09 -2.67 -9.99
CA VAL A 222 -3.91 -2.08 -11.33
C VAL A 222 -4.88 -0.92 -11.54
N LEU A 223 -6.17 -1.16 -11.32
CA LEU A 223 -7.22 -0.16 -11.55
C LEU A 223 -7.11 1.04 -10.60
N VAL A 224 -6.75 0.83 -9.32
CA VAL A 224 -6.52 1.92 -8.36
C VAL A 224 -5.33 2.77 -8.78
N ARG A 225 -4.26 2.17 -9.31
CA ARG A 225 -3.08 2.92 -9.78
C ARG A 225 -3.41 3.78 -11.01
N LEU A 226 -4.20 3.25 -11.94
CA LEU A 226 -4.72 4.01 -13.09
C LEU A 226 -5.69 5.13 -12.64
N ALA A 227 -6.57 4.86 -11.68
CA ALA A 227 -7.47 5.86 -11.11
C ALA A 227 -6.72 7.00 -10.42
N LEU A 228 -5.68 6.70 -9.63
CA LEU A 228 -4.79 7.70 -9.01
C LEU A 228 -4.04 8.54 -10.05
N ALA A 229 -3.74 7.96 -11.21
CA ALA A 229 -3.18 8.67 -12.36
C ALA A 229 -4.23 9.46 -13.16
N ARG A 230 -5.49 9.53 -12.70
CA ARG A 230 -6.59 10.30 -13.32
C ARG A 230 -6.92 9.82 -14.74
N TRP A 231 -6.77 8.53 -15.03
CA TRP A 231 -7.22 7.93 -16.29
C TRP A 231 -8.74 7.85 -16.36
N SER A 232 -9.32 7.83 -17.56
CA SER A 232 -10.74 7.54 -17.75
C SER A 232 -11.02 6.03 -17.73
N ARG A 233 -12.29 5.65 -17.54
CA ARG A 233 -12.71 4.24 -17.65
C ARG A 233 -12.40 3.69 -19.04
N ALA A 234 -12.68 4.47 -20.09
CA ALA A 234 -12.45 4.05 -21.47
C ALA A 234 -10.98 3.74 -21.73
N GLU A 235 -10.06 4.60 -21.26
CA GLU A 235 -8.62 4.40 -21.38
C GLU A 235 -8.14 3.17 -20.58
N ALA A 236 -8.65 3.00 -19.36
CA ALA A 236 -8.32 1.85 -18.54
C ALA A 236 -8.81 0.52 -19.16
N VAL A 237 -10.03 0.51 -19.70
CA VAL A 237 -10.60 -0.64 -20.41
C VAL A 237 -9.80 -0.94 -21.68
N ALA A 238 -9.46 0.07 -22.47
CA ALA A 238 -8.64 -0.10 -23.68
C ALA A 238 -7.27 -0.71 -23.36
N LEU A 239 -6.60 -0.24 -22.29
CA LEU A 239 -5.33 -0.81 -21.85
C LEU A 239 -5.48 -2.27 -21.40
N VAL A 240 -6.53 -2.60 -20.65
CA VAL A 240 -6.80 -3.96 -20.18
C VAL A 240 -7.11 -4.91 -21.32
N GLU A 241 -7.94 -4.52 -22.29
CA GLU A 241 -8.26 -5.35 -23.46
C GLU A 241 -7.03 -5.50 -24.38
N ALA A 242 -6.22 -4.46 -24.57
CA ALA A 242 -4.98 -4.54 -25.35
C ALA A 242 -3.94 -5.52 -24.75
N HIS A 243 -3.95 -5.70 -23.43
CA HIS A 243 -3.01 -6.57 -22.71
C HIS A 243 -3.71 -7.80 -22.10
N LEU A 244 -4.86 -8.22 -22.64
CA LEU A 244 -5.71 -9.24 -22.01
C LEU A 244 -4.96 -10.56 -21.74
N SER A 245 -3.98 -10.92 -22.57
CA SER A 245 -3.13 -12.11 -22.43
C SER A 245 -2.16 -12.05 -21.23
N ALA A 246 -1.96 -10.88 -20.64
CA ALA A 246 -1.01 -10.70 -19.55
C ALA A 246 -1.37 -11.56 -18.31
N PRO A 247 -0.35 -12.10 -17.61
CA PRO A 247 -0.57 -12.96 -16.44
C PRO A 247 -1.28 -12.22 -15.29
N GLY A 248 -1.02 -10.92 -15.13
CA GLY A 248 -1.66 -10.06 -14.13
C GLY A 248 -3.16 -9.85 -14.32
N LEU A 249 -3.70 -10.13 -15.51
CA LEU A 249 -5.11 -9.93 -15.85
C LEU A 249 -5.92 -11.24 -15.85
N VAL A 250 -5.41 -12.29 -15.19
CA VAL A 250 -6.10 -13.59 -15.09
C VAL A 250 -7.54 -13.47 -14.56
N HIS A 251 -7.83 -12.53 -13.66
CA HIS A 251 -9.18 -12.32 -13.11
C HIS A 251 -10.17 -11.72 -14.11
N VAL A 252 -9.66 -10.94 -15.07
CA VAL A 252 -10.46 -10.38 -16.17
C VAL A 252 -10.76 -11.49 -17.19
N ARG A 253 -9.80 -12.39 -17.43
CA ARG A 253 -9.98 -13.52 -18.35
C ARG A 253 -10.82 -14.66 -17.78
N ARG A 254 -10.67 -14.96 -16.48
CA ARG A 254 -11.20 -16.19 -15.88
C ARG A 254 -11.92 -15.93 -14.56
N GLN A 255 -12.95 -16.72 -14.30
CA GLN A 255 -13.62 -16.80 -13.01
C GLN A 255 -13.09 -18.01 -12.24
N GLY A 256 -12.60 -17.79 -11.01
CA GLY A 256 -12.15 -18.86 -10.11
C GLY A 256 -13.33 -19.46 -9.32
N GLY A 257 -13.35 -20.78 -9.18
CA GLY A 257 -14.40 -21.58 -8.50
C GLY A 257 -14.26 -23.08 -8.81
N ALA A 258 -15.26 -23.90 -8.45
CA ALA A 258 -15.26 -25.36 -8.66
C ALA A 258 -15.17 -25.79 -10.13
N ARG A 259 -15.45 -24.88 -11.08
CA ARG A 259 -15.14 -25.02 -12.51
C ARG A 259 -14.52 -23.72 -13.00
N GLU A 260 -13.30 -23.81 -13.52
CA GLU A 260 -12.61 -22.68 -14.12
C GLU A 260 -13.25 -22.38 -15.49
N ARG A 261 -13.75 -21.15 -15.68
CA ARG A 261 -14.42 -20.72 -16.92
C ARG A 261 -13.85 -19.40 -17.44
N VAL A 262 -13.73 -19.31 -18.77
CA VAL A 262 -13.34 -18.10 -19.49
C VAL A 262 -14.53 -17.12 -19.55
N ARG A 263 -14.28 -15.84 -19.24
CA ARG A 263 -15.30 -14.78 -19.27
C ARG A 263 -15.56 -14.26 -20.68
N GLY A 264 -16.84 -14.15 -21.04
CA GLY A 264 -17.28 -13.53 -22.30
C GLY A 264 -17.08 -12.02 -22.32
N VAL A 265 -17.14 -11.40 -23.51
CA VAL A 265 -16.88 -9.94 -23.69
C VAL A 265 -17.80 -9.08 -22.82
N GLY A 266 -19.11 -9.36 -22.81
CA GLY A 266 -20.08 -8.62 -21.98
C GLY A 266 -19.85 -8.78 -20.47
N GLU A 267 -19.45 -9.98 -20.03
CA GLU A 267 -19.13 -10.23 -18.61
C GLU A 267 -17.89 -9.46 -18.16
N ARG A 268 -16.88 -9.34 -19.04
CA ARG A 268 -15.67 -8.55 -18.77
C ARG A 268 -15.99 -7.06 -18.69
N ALA A 269 -16.78 -6.53 -19.62
CA ALA A 269 -17.20 -5.14 -19.62
C ALA A 269 -17.93 -4.77 -18.31
N ALA A 270 -18.92 -5.59 -17.91
CA ALA A 270 -19.67 -5.37 -16.68
C ALA A 270 -18.81 -5.53 -15.41
N LEU A 271 -17.82 -6.44 -15.43
CA LEU A 271 -16.84 -6.56 -14.34
C LEU A 271 -15.97 -5.30 -14.23
N LEU A 272 -15.40 -4.85 -15.35
CA LEU A 272 -14.51 -3.69 -15.39
C LEU A 272 -15.24 -2.41 -14.98
N GLU A 273 -16.49 -2.24 -15.39
CA GLU A 273 -17.34 -1.13 -14.94
C GLU A 273 -17.50 -1.10 -13.42
N ARG A 274 -17.92 -2.22 -12.82
CA ARG A 274 -18.09 -2.32 -11.36
C ARG A 274 -16.77 -2.14 -10.60
N GLN A 275 -15.70 -2.75 -11.09
CA GLN A 275 -14.39 -2.67 -10.44
C GLN A 275 -13.76 -1.28 -10.60
N TRP A 276 -13.99 -0.60 -11.72
CA TRP A 276 -13.54 0.77 -11.94
C TRP A 276 -14.22 1.74 -10.97
N ALA A 277 -15.54 1.70 -10.84
CA ALA A 277 -16.26 2.55 -9.90
C ALA A 277 -15.77 2.35 -8.45
N ARG A 278 -15.51 1.10 -8.04
CA ARG A 278 -14.93 0.77 -6.73
C ARG A 278 -13.49 1.26 -6.58
N ALA A 279 -12.68 1.15 -7.63
CA ALA A 279 -11.30 1.59 -7.63
C ALA A 279 -11.19 3.12 -7.50
N VAL A 280 -12.03 3.87 -8.21
CA VAL A 280 -12.10 5.33 -8.11
C VAL A 280 -12.60 5.77 -6.73
N ALA A 281 -13.66 5.13 -6.22
CA ALA A 281 -14.17 5.41 -4.87
C ALA A 281 -13.10 5.12 -3.79
N TYR A 282 -12.35 4.02 -3.93
CA TYR A 282 -11.23 3.72 -3.03
C TYR A 282 -10.07 4.69 -3.20
N ALA A 283 -9.70 5.06 -4.43
CA ALA A 283 -8.63 6.02 -4.70
C ALA A 283 -8.97 7.42 -4.17
N ALA A 284 -10.25 7.79 -4.12
CA ALA A 284 -10.72 9.04 -3.56
C ALA A 284 -10.50 9.15 -2.04
N THR A 285 -10.53 8.02 -1.32
CA THR A 285 -10.33 7.98 0.15
C THR A 285 -8.86 7.85 0.56
N LEU A 286 -7.96 7.53 -0.37
CA LEU A 286 -6.53 7.44 -0.06
C LEU A 286 -5.99 8.83 0.27
N ARG A 287 -5.49 9.01 1.50
CA ARG A 287 -4.94 10.29 2.00
C ARG A 287 -3.94 10.89 1.00
N ARG A 288 -4.06 12.20 0.76
CA ARG A 288 -3.00 13.01 0.18
C ARG A 288 -1.92 13.12 1.26
N GLU A 289 -0.73 12.55 1.05
CA GLU A 289 0.37 12.81 2.00
C GLU A 289 0.60 14.33 2.05
N VAL A 290 0.78 14.79 3.28
CA VAL A 290 0.84 16.18 3.74
C VAL A 290 1.75 17.00 2.83
N ASP A 291 1.11 17.84 2.01
CA ASP A 291 1.53 19.19 1.63
C ASP A 291 0.36 19.78 0.84
N GLY A 292 -0.38 20.66 1.50
CA GLY A 292 -1.57 21.31 0.98
C GLY A 292 -1.21 22.32 -0.10
N GLN A 293 -1.26 21.89 -1.35
CA GLN A 293 -1.61 22.66 -2.55
C GLN A 293 -1.55 21.70 -3.74
N GLU A 294 -2.47 21.84 -4.72
CA GLU A 294 -2.22 21.23 -6.03
C GLU A 294 -0.89 21.76 -6.53
N PRO A 295 0.06 20.87 -6.90
CA PRO A 295 1.33 21.35 -7.39
C PRO A 295 1.07 22.26 -8.58
N GLU A 296 1.51 23.51 -8.50
CA GLU A 296 1.36 24.45 -9.60
C GLU A 296 1.92 23.83 -10.89
N GLU A 297 1.37 24.22 -12.03
CA GLU A 297 1.86 23.74 -13.33
C GLU A 297 3.38 24.00 -13.42
N GLY A 298 4.18 22.94 -13.59
CA GLY A 298 5.65 22.98 -13.54
C GLY A 298 6.30 22.52 -12.23
N GLU A 299 5.56 22.32 -11.14
CA GLU A 299 6.15 21.83 -9.88
C GLU A 299 6.62 20.37 -9.98
N TRP A 300 5.92 19.50 -10.70
CA TRP A 300 6.39 18.12 -10.92
C TRP A 300 7.74 18.08 -11.66
N PRO A 301 7.91 18.75 -12.81
CA PRO A 301 9.22 18.92 -13.45
C PRO A 301 10.29 19.49 -12.52
N ARG A 302 9.97 20.52 -11.70
CA ARG A 302 10.89 21.10 -10.71
C ARG A 302 11.29 20.10 -9.62
N ARG A 303 10.34 19.32 -9.09
CA ARG A 303 10.61 18.26 -8.11
C ARG A 303 11.49 17.16 -8.71
N VAL A 304 11.19 16.72 -9.93
CA VAL A 304 12.03 15.75 -10.67
C VAL A 304 13.43 16.31 -10.85
N ALA A 305 13.56 17.55 -11.34
CA ALA A 305 14.86 18.21 -11.53
C ALA A 305 15.64 18.33 -10.22
N GLY A 306 14.99 18.74 -9.12
CA GLY A 306 15.63 18.89 -7.81
C GLY A 306 16.13 17.57 -7.23
N VAL A 307 15.35 16.49 -7.34
CA VAL A 307 15.77 15.15 -6.88
C VAL A 307 16.88 14.61 -7.77
N VAL A 308 16.78 14.76 -9.09
CA VAL A 308 17.83 14.35 -10.03
C VAL A 308 19.14 15.09 -9.76
N ALA A 309 19.10 16.41 -9.54
CA ALA A 309 20.26 17.21 -9.22
C ALA A 309 20.92 16.76 -7.90
N THR A 310 20.10 16.54 -6.86
CA THR A 310 20.56 16.02 -5.56
C THR A 310 21.24 14.66 -5.72
N VAL A 311 20.61 13.72 -6.43
CA VAL A 311 21.17 12.39 -6.64
C VAL A 311 22.44 12.43 -7.49
N ALA A 312 22.48 13.25 -8.54
CA ALA A 312 23.68 13.44 -9.35
C ALA A 312 24.84 14.02 -8.52
N GLY A 313 24.56 15.01 -7.66
CA GLY A 313 25.52 15.56 -6.71
C GLY A 313 26.08 14.53 -5.74
N VAL A 314 25.20 13.77 -5.09
CA VAL A 314 25.61 12.71 -4.16
C VAL A 314 26.41 11.63 -4.88
N ARG A 315 26.06 11.26 -6.12
CA ARG A 315 26.83 10.28 -6.91
C ARG A 315 28.24 10.79 -7.25
N ARG A 316 28.40 12.06 -7.61
CA ARG A 316 29.74 12.66 -7.80
C ARG A 316 30.56 12.60 -6.51
N ALA A 317 29.95 12.95 -5.38
CA ALA A 317 30.61 12.85 -4.08
C ALA A 317 30.95 11.40 -3.69
N VAL A 318 30.12 10.42 -4.05
CA VAL A 318 30.43 8.99 -3.87
C VAL A 318 31.69 8.60 -4.63
N GLU A 319 31.86 9.05 -5.88
CA GLU A 319 33.08 8.76 -6.65
C GLU A 319 34.31 9.52 -6.12
N GLY A 320 34.14 10.78 -5.67
CA GLY A 320 35.21 11.53 -4.98
C GLY A 320 35.70 10.82 -3.71
N ALA A 321 34.77 10.41 -2.85
CA ALA A 321 35.09 9.65 -1.64
C ALA A 321 35.65 8.24 -1.94
N ALA A 322 35.40 7.70 -3.15
CA ALA A 322 36.06 6.48 -3.59
C ALA A 322 37.55 6.69 -3.80
N ALA A 323 37.95 7.80 -4.43
CA ALA A 323 39.37 8.14 -4.59
C ALA A 323 40.10 8.30 -3.25
N GLU A 324 39.41 8.77 -2.21
CA GLU A 324 39.91 8.86 -0.82
C GLU A 324 39.89 7.52 -0.06
N GLY A 325 39.43 6.44 -0.68
CA GLY A 325 39.40 5.10 -0.09
C GLY A 325 38.29 4.88 0.95
N ARG A 326 37.31 5.79 1.09
CA ARG A 326 36.17 5.64 2.02
C ARG A 326 35.48 4.29 1.85
N TRP A 327 35.14 3.95 0.61
CA TRP A 327 34.35 2.76 0.29
C TRP A 327 35.17 1.46 0.30
N ALA A 328 36.50 1.56 0.38
CA ALA A 328 37.40 0.42 0.49
C ALA A 328 37.61 -0.06 1.93
N ARG A 329 37.23 0.75 2.94
CA ARG A 329 37.23 0.38 4.37
C ARG A 329 36.32 -0.83 4.62
N GLN A 330 36.49 -1.50 5.75
CA GLN A 330 35.78 -2.74 6.10
C GLN A 330 34.24 -2.64 5.98
N SER A 331 33.64 -1.50 6.36
CA SER A 331 32.19 -1.27 6.22
C SER A 331 31.79 -0.61 4.90
N GLY A 332 32.75 -0.06 4.15
CA GLY A 332 32.54 0.79 2.99
C GLY A 332 31.64 0.17 1.92
N PRO A 333 31.80 -1.10 1.51
CA PRO A 333 30.93 -1.70 0.51
C PRO A 333 29.47 -1.82 0.96
N ALA A 334 29.23 -2.06 2.26
CA ALA A 334 27.87 -2.13 2.78
C ALA A 334 27.24 -0.73 2.83
N ASP A 335 28.03 0.27 3.26
CA ASP A 335 27.60 1.67 3.35
C ASP A 335 27.25 2.23 1.96
N ARG A 336 28.10 1.99 0.95
CA ARG A 336 27.85 2.42 -0.44
C ARG A 336 26.56 1.82 -0.99
N ARG A 337 26.33 0.52 -0.79
CA ARG A 337 25.10 -0.14 -1.27
C ARG A 337 23.84 0.39 -0.59
N ALA A 338 23.89 0.65 0.71
CA ALA A 338 22.76 1.20 1.45
C ALA A 338 22.43 2.62 0.97
N LEU A 339 23.46 3.44 0.74
CA LEU A 339 23.31 4.79 0.20
C LEU A 339 22.73 4.76 -1.22
N GLU A 340 23.32 3.97 -2.12
CA GLU A 340 22.83 3.85 -3.51
C GLU A 340 21.39 3.35 -3.58
N PHE A 341 20.97 2.45 -2.69
CA PHE A 341 19.57 2.03 -2.59
C PHE A 341 18.66 3.15 -2.06
N ALA A 342 19.13 3.99 -1.14
CA ALA A 342 18.38 5.18 -0.71
C ALA A 342 18.21 6.18 -1.88
N LEU A 343 19.24 6.36 -2.72
CA LEU A 343 19.16 7.18 -3.93
C LEU A 343 18.19 6.61 -4.97
N GLU A 344 18.18 5.28 -5.16
CA GLU A 344 17.21 4.59 -6.03
C GLU A 344 15.78 4.88 -5.55
N MET A 345 15.54 4.82 -4.23
CA MET A 345 14.23 5.10 -3.64
C MET A 345 13.84 6.57 -3.74
N ALA A 346 14.79 7.49 -3.62
CA ALA A 346 14.53 8.92 -3.80
C ALA A 346 14.09 9.23 -5.24
N LEU A 347 14.76 8.62 -6.24
CA LEU A 347 14.39 8.76 -7.65
C LEU A 347 13.04 8.10 -7.99
N GLU A 348 12.69 7.00 -7.32
CA GLU A 348 11.41 6.32 -7.55
C GLU A 348 10.23 7.05 -6.90
N ALA A 349 10.43 7.56 -5.68
CA ALA A 349 9.42 8.36 -4.98
C ALA A 349 9.33 9.80 -5.51
N VAL A 350 10.35 10.27 -6.24
CA VAL A 350 10.54 11.69 -6.59
C VAL A 350 10.44 12.56 -5.34
N ALA A 351 11.19 12.15 -4.31
CA ALA A 351 11.19 12.79 -3.00
C ALA A 351 12.61 12.84 -2.42
N GLY A 352 12.94 13.94 -1.73
CA GLY A 352 14.19 14.06 -0.96
C GLY A 352 14.19 13.25 0.34
N GLU A 353 13.01 12.80 0.77
CA GLU A 353 12.79 11.96 1.94
C GLU A 353 12.19 10.62 1.56
N VAL A 354 12.73 9.54 2.13
CA VAL A 354 12.34 8.17 1.82
C VAL A 354 12.20 7.32 3.07
N GLU A 355 11.18 6.47 3.08
CA GLU A 355 11.00 5.48 4.13
C GLU A 355 11.84 4.23 3.87
N LEU A 356 12.78 3.94 4.78
CA LEU A 356 13.69 2.81 4.67
C LEU A 356 13.69 1.98 5.96
N ASP A 357 13.36 0.69 5.84
CA ASP A 357 13.56 -0.28 6.92
C ASP A 357 14.79 -1.15 6.66
N CYS A 358 15.49 -1.53 7.73
CA CYS A 358 16.73 -2.28 7.62
C CYS A 358 16.59 -3.65 6.93
N ARG A 359 15.39 -4.27 6.94
CA ARG A 359 15.14 -5.55 6.26
C ARG A 359 14.97 -5.33 4.76
N ARG A 360 14.26 -4.28 4.33
CA ARG A 360 14.15 -3.89 2.91
C ARG A 360 15.53 -3.57 2.33
N VAL A 361 16.32 -2.73 3.01
CA VAL A 361 17.70 -2.42 2.59
C VAL A 361 18.55 -3.70 2.52
N ALA A 362 18.46 -4.57 3.53
CA ALA A 362 19.21 -5.82 3.54
C ALA A 362 18.87 -6.75 2.35
N LEU A 363 17.59 -6.89 1.99
CA LEU A 363 17.16 -7.72 0.86
C LEU A 363 17.52 -7.12 -0.49
N ALA A 364 17.41 -5.80 -0.62
CA ALA A 364 17.75 -5.08 -1.84
C ALA A 364 19.26 -5.17 -2.11
N CYS A 365 20.09 -5.04 -1.07
CA CYS A 365 21.55 -4.93 -1.20
C CYS A 365 22.33 -6.24 -0.92
N GLY A 366 21.63 -7.36 -0.72
CA GLY A 366 22.25 -8.67 -0.47
C GLY A 366 23.04 -8.78 0.85
N MET A 367 22.71 -7.98 1.86
CA MET A 367 23.40 -7.96 3.17
C MET A 367 22.49 -8.45 4.32
N GLY A 368 23.00 -8.49 5.54
CA GLY A 368 22.20 -8.84 6.72
C GLY A 368 21.47 -7.62 7.30
N LYS A 369 20.31 -7.81 7.95
CA LYS A 369 19.53 -6.73 8.60
C LYS A 369 20.34 -5.89 9.60
N THR A 370 21.21 -6.52 10.37
CA THR A 370 22.09 -5.83 11.34
C THR A 370 23.17 -5.02 10.64
N THR A 371 23.72 -5.53 9.53
CA THR A 371 24.65 -4.78 8.67
C THR A 371 23.97 -3.57 8.05
N ALA A 372 22.75 -3.73 7.52
CA ALA A 372 21.99 -2.63 6.95
C ALA A 372 21.64 -1.56 7.98
N ALA A 373 21.19 -1.95 9.19
CA ALA A 373 20.92 -1.00 10.26
C ALA A 373 22.18 -0.19 10.67
N ARG A 374 23.32 -0.86 10.79
CA ARG A 374 24.60 -0.20 11.08
C ARG A 374 25.07 0.70 9.94
N ALA A 375 24.83 0.31 8.68
CA ALA A 375 25.16 1.12 7.52
C ALA A 375 24.35 2.41 7.48
N LEU A 376 23.03 2.33 7.67
CA LEU A 376 22.17 3.52 7.77
C LEU A 376 22.64 4.45 8.90
N ARG A 377 22.95 3.91 10.09
CA ARG A 377 23.48 4.71 11.20
C ARG A 377 24.80 5.41 10.86
N ARG A 378 25.75 4.71 10.23
CA ARG A 378 27.03 5.32 9.80
C ARG A 378 26.82 6.39 8.74
N LEU A 379 25.95 6.16 7.77
CA LEU A 379 25.62 7.14 6.75
C LEU A 379 25.00 8.41 7.35
N CYS A 380 24.23 8.28 8.44
CA CYS A 380 23.76 9.45 9.19
C CYS A 380 24.89 10.19 9.90
N LEU A 381 25.79 9.47 10.57
CA LEU A 381 26.94 10.07 11.26
C LEU A 381 27.89 10.77 10.27
N ASP A 382 28.05 10.20 9.08
CA ASP A 382 28.92 10.71 8.02
C ASP A 382 28.26 11.81 7.18
N GLY A 383 27.03 12.24 7.48
CA GLY A 383 26.35 13.33 6.77
C GLY A 383 25.86 13.00 5.35
N TRP A 384 25.63 11.72 5.03
CA TRP A 384 25.04 11.32 3.73
C TRP A 384 23.52 11.21 3.82
N LEU A 385 23.00 10.86 4.99
CA LEU A 385 21.59 10.76 5.30
C LEU A 385 21.28 11.55 6.57
N ALA A 386 20.04 12.00 6.74
CA ALA A 386 19.53 12.46 8.03
C ALA A 386 18.30 11.64 8.41
N LEU A 387 18.24 11.15 9.66
CA LEU A 387 17.02 10.55 10.18
C LEU A 387 16.04 11.67 10.54
N VAL A 388 14.99 11.83 9.73
CA VAL A 388 13.95 12.86 9.92
C VAL A 388 12.93 12.39 10.96
N GLU A 389 12.46 11.15 10.80
CA GLU A 389 11.40 10.60 11.64
C GLU A 389 11.75 9.16 12.03
N ALA A 390 11.65 8.85 13.31
CA ALA A 390 11.77 7.48 13.78
C ALA A 390 10.53 6.68 13.37
N GLY A 391 10.72 5.49 12.82
CA GLY A 391 9.59 4.64 12.43
C GLY A 391 8.81 4.17 13.65
N GLU A 392 7.49 4.35 13.61
CA GLU A 392 6.57 3.88 14.64
C GLU A 392 5.65 2.77 14.12
N GLY A 393 5.42 1.76 14.95
CA GLY A 393 4.53 0.64 14.64
C GLY A 393 4.98 -0.12 13.39
N ARG A 394 4.21 0.01 12.30
CA ARG A 394 4.47 -0.63 11.00
C ARG A 394 5.23 0.26 10.02
N ARG A 395 5.39 1.56 10.31
CA ARG A 395 6.11 2.51 9.46
C ARG A 395 7.61 2.34 9.62
N ALA A 396 8.35 2.57 8.55
CA ALA A 396 9.81 2.54 8.58
C ALA A 396 10.36 3.90 9.05
N HIS A 397 11.66 3.95 9.32
CA HIS A 397 12.36 5.22 9.54
C HIS A 397 12.32 6.07 8.27
N ARG A 398 12.06 7.38 8.41
CA ARG A 398 12.11 8.35 7.31
C ARG A 398 13.48 9.00 7.26
N TYR A 399 14.19 8.84 6.15
CA TYR A 399 15.52 9.41 5.95
C TYR A 399 15.49 10.46 4.85
N ARG A 400 16.20 11.58 5.05
CA ARG A 400 16.47 12.59 4.03
C ARG A 400 17.83 12.33 3.40
N VAL A 401 17.92 12.40 2.07
CA VAL A 401 19.21 12.39 1.35
C VAL A 401 19.83 13.78 1.46
N LEU A 402 21.06 13.86 1.95
CA LEU A 402 21.75 15.14 2.15
C LEU A 402 22.58 15.51 0.92
N GLN A 403 22.44 16.75 0.46
CA GLN A 403 23.34 17.33 -0.53
C GLN A 403 24.74 17.45 0.09
N GLN A 404 25.76 17.10 -0.70
CA GLN A 404 27.15 17.21 -0.29
C GLN A 404 27.67 18.61 -0.66
N PRO A 405 28.52 19.24 0.17
CA PRO A 405 28.89 20.66 0.06
C PRO A 405 29.53 21.07 -1.27
N ASP A 406 30.06 20.12 -2.06
CA ASP A 406 30.69 20.39 -3.36
C ASP A 406 29.72 20.31 -4.56
N CYS A 407 28.40 20.34 -4.34
CA CYS A 407 27.41 20.34 -5.41
C CYS A 407 26.78 21.74 -5.58
N PRO A 408 26.82 22.36 -6.78
CA PRO A 408 26.06 23.58 -7.01
C PRO A 408 24.57 23.31 -6.78
N ALA A 409 23.91 24.26 -6.12
CA ALA A 409 22.51 24.14 -5.73
C ALA A 409 21.60 24.06 -6.97
N ALA A 410 20.53 23.26 -6.88
CA ALA A 410 19.55 23.09 -7.96
C ALA A 410 18.87 24.40 -8.41
N ALA A 411 19.00 25.48 -7.64
CA ALA A 411 18.43 26.79 -7.94
C ALA A 411 19.11 27.50 -9.13
N GLU A 412 20.39 27.25 -9.41
CA GLU A 412 21.11 27.94 -10.50
C GLU A 412 20.86 27.34 -11.89
N LEU A 413 20.37 26.09 -11.98
CA LEU A 413 20.08 25.40 -13.24
C LEU A 413 18.67 25.67 -13.79
N ALA A 414 17.82 26.38 -13.03
CA ALA A 414 16.42 26.61 -13.38
C ALA A 414 16.14 27.96 -14.07
N THR A 415 17.15 28.82 -14.25
CA THR A 415 16.98 30.22 -14.68
C THR A 415 17.35 30.53 -16.13
N SER A 416 17.70 29.56 -16.96
CA SER A 416 17.94 29.81 -18.40
C SER A 416 16.72 29.42 -19.24
N PRO A 417 16.14 30.34 -20.03
CA PRO A 417 15.02 30.02 -20.90
C PRO A 417 15.48 29.13 -22.08
N PRO A 418 14.61 28.24 -22.60
CA PRO A 418 14.92 27.45 -23.78
C PRO A 418 14.71 28.29 -25.04
N ASP A 419 15.77 28.46 -25.83
CA ASP A 419 15.66 28.94 -27.22
C ASP A 419 15.04 27.84 -28.10
N ASP A 420 14.07 28.25 -28.90
CA ASP A 420 13.32 27.40 -29.84
C ASP A 420 14.20 26.91 -31.00
N ALA A 421 14.43 25.60 -31.07
CA ALA A 421 14.87 24.94 -32.31
C ALA A 421 14.29 23.53 -32.42
N GLN A 422 13.27 23.39 -33.26
CA GLN A 422 12.72 22.12 -33.73
C GLN A 422 13.77 21.35 -34.56
N ALA A 423 14.09 20.11 -34.23
CA ALA A 423 14.63 19.14 -35.21
C ALA A 423 14.55 17.67 -34.73
N GLN A 424 13.57 16.97 -35.33
CA GLN A 424 13.49 15.57 -35.76
C GLN A 424 14.43 14.50 -35.18
N ALA A 425 13.80 13.48 -34.61
CA ALA A 425 14.40 12.20 -34.26
C ALA A 425 14.73 11.37 -35.51
N VAL A 426 15.95 10.84 -35.58
CA VAL A 426 16.31 9.76 -36.52
C VAL A 426 16.60 8.48 -35.72
N THR A 427 15.92 7.43 -36.16
CA THR A 427 15.93 6.06 -35.66
C THR A 427 17.29 5.38 -35.74
N ARG A 428 17.49 4.48 -34.79
CA ARG A 428 18.58 3.52 -34.66
C ARG A 428 18.51 2.48 -35.78
N ASP A 429 19.61 2.19 -36.47
CA ASP A 429 19.91 0.81 -36.89
C ASP A 429 21.40 0.53 -37.06
N ALA A 430 21.72 -0.77 -37.03
CA ALA A 430 22.98 -1.36 -36.65
C ALA A 430 23.96 -1.71 -37.81
N LEU A 431 25.17 -2.10 -37.37
CA LEU A 431 26.19 -2.94 -38.03
C LEU A 431 27.14 -2.29 -39.05
N GLY A 432 28.44 -2.47 -38.77
CA GLY A 432 29.45 -2.65 -39.82
C GLY A 432 30.77 -1.91 -39.61
N GLY A 433 31.87 -2.68 -39.56
CA GLY A 433 33.11 -2.27 -40.20
C GLY A 433 34.20 -1.71 -39.28
N GLY A 434 35.37 -2.35 -39.33
CA GLY A 434 36.55 -1.99 -38.54
C GLY A 434 37.23 -0.72 -39.03
N GLY A 435 38.04 -0.16 -38.13
CA GLY A 435 38.90 0.98 -38.39
C GLY A 435 39.88 1.12 -37.23
N THR A 436 41.05 0.51 -37.39
CA THR A 436 42.25 0.86 -36.62
C THR A 436 42.51 2.35 -36.83
N GLN A 437 42.66 3.11 -35.74
CA GLN A 437 43.42 4.36 -35.56
C GLN A 437 42.91 5.03 -34.27
N ALA A 438 43.83 5.45 -33.42
CA ALA A 438 43.56 6.03 -32.11
C ALA A 438 42.81 7.37 -32.24
N ILE A 439 41.61 7.45 -31.68
CA ILE A 439 40.92 8.72 -31.43
C ILE A 439 41.13 9.06 -29.95
N PRO A 440 41.85 10.14 -29.60
CA PRO A 440 41.94 10.59 -28.21
C PRO A 440 40.54 10.98 -27.72
N ARG A 441 40.25 10.70 -26.44
CA ARG A 441 38.97 11.06 -25.80
C ARG A 441 38.63 12.52 -26.12
N PRO A 442 37.44 12.85 -26.64
CA PRO A 442 37.01 14.24 -26.65
C PRO A 442 36.96 14.72 -25.20
N ALA A 443 37.63 15.84 -24.92
CA ALA A 443 37.39 16.60 -23.71
C ALA A 443 35.88 16.82 -23.57
N GLU A 444 35.36 16.70 -22.34
CA GLU A 444 33.94 16.77 -22.00
C GLU A 444 33.27 17.97 -22.69
N ALA A 445 32.61 17.71 -23.82
CA ALA A 445 31.66 18.66 -24.38
C ALA A 445 30.52 18.76 -23.35
N PRO A 446 30.07 19.96 -22.96
CA PRO A 446 28.94 20.10 -22.06
C PRO A 446 27.74 19.42 -22.71
N SER A 447 27.35 18.27 -22.15
CA SER A 447 26.17 17.55 -22.60
C SER A 447 24.99 18.52 -22.49
N LEU A 448 24.29 18.76 -23.60
CA LEU A 448 22.99 19.43 -23.62
C LEU A 448 22.17 18.94 -22.42
N PRO A 449 21.48 19.82 -21.68
CA PRO A 449 20.72 19.41 -20.50
C PRO A 449 19.72 18.33 -20.92
N CYS A 450 19.98 17.09 -20.53
CA CYS A 450 19.04 16.02 -20.78
C CYS A 450 17.80 16.30 -19.94
N ALA A 451 16.61 16.15 -20.54
CA ALA A 451 15.37 16.37 -19.84
C ALA A 451 15.38 15.62 -18.49
N PRO A 452 14.93 16.23 -17.38
CA PRO A 452 15.04 15.64 -16.03
C PRO A 452 14.52 14.21 -15.93
N ASP A 453 13.48 13.85 -16.70
CA ASP A 453 12.95 12.48 -16.75
C ASP A 453 13.90 11.47 -17.40
N VAL A 454 14.65 11.87 -18.43
CA VAL A 454 15.68 11.04 -19.07
C VAL A 454 16.84 10.83 -18.10
N ALA A 455 17.28 11.89 -17.43
CA ALA A 455 18.31 11.82 -16.40
C ALA A 455 17.88 10.89 -15.25
N ARG A 456 16.63 11.02 -14.78
CA ARG A 456 16.03 10.16 -13.74
C ARG A 456 16.07 8.70 -14.16
N THR A 457 15.59 8.40 -15.37
CA THR A 457 15.52 7.03 -15.90
C THR A 457 16.92 6.41 -16.00
N ARG A 458 17.89 7.16 -16.54
CA ARG A 458 19.30 6.75 -16.62
C ARG A 458 19.88 6.46 -15.23
N HIS A 459 19.73 7.37 -14.27
CA HIS A 459 20.27 7.18 -12.92
C HIS A 459 19.64 5.99 -12.20
N ARG A 460 18.33 5.77 -12.37
CA ARG A 460 17.66 4.58 -11.84
C ARG A 460 18.22 3.30 -12.45
N ALA A 461 18.37 3.26 -13.77
CA ALA A 461 18.91 2.09 -14.47
C ALA A 461 20.34 1.76 -14.02
N GLU A 462 21.21 2.76 -13.91
CA GLU A 462 22.59 2.59 -13.45
C GLU A 462 22.68 2.09 -11.99
N LEU A 463 21.90 2.68 -11.08
CA LEU A 463 21.84 2.25 -9.68
C LEU A 463 21.28 0.83 -9.55
N ALA A 464 20.21 0.51 -10.29
CA ALA A 464 19.58 -0.80 -10.28
C ALA A 464 20.54 -1.88 -10.80
N ALA A 465 21.24 -1.64 -11.92
CA ALA A 465 22.22 -2.57 -12.48
C ALA A 465 23.38 -2.82 -11.51
N ARG A 466 23.89 -1.77 -10.85
CA ARG A 466 24.94 -1.90 -9.84
C ARG A 466 24.47 -2.68 -8.61
N ARG A 467 23.24 -2.42 -8.15
CA ARG A 467 22.62 -3.15 -7.03
C ARG A 467 22.40 -4.62 -7.36
N GLU A 468 21.99 -4.95 -8.59
CA GLU A 468 21.78 -6.33 -9.02
C GLU A 468 23.08 -7.15 -8.92
N ILE A 469 24.20 -6.59 -9.38
CA ILE A 469 25.51 -7.22 -9.25
C ILE A 469 25.90 -7.35 -7.78
N THR A 470 25.87 -6.25 -7.02
CA THR A 470 26.39 -6.25 -5.64
C THR A 470 25.50 -7.03 -4.67
N GLY A 471 24.20 -7.08 -4.91
CA GLY A 471 23.20 -7.78 -4.11
C GLY A 471 23.04 -9.27 -4.44
N HIS A 472 23.78 -9.77 -5.44
CA HIS A 472 23.73 -11.17 -5.86
C HIS A 472 24.24 -12.15 -4.78
N ASP A 473 23.64 -13.34 -4.69
CA ASP A 473 23.99 -14.39 -3.72
C ASP A 473 25.48 -14.78 -3.77
N LEU A 474 26.06 -14.75 -4.97
CA LEU A 474 27.48 -14.93 -5.25
C LEU A 474 28.40 -14.10 -4.33
N TYR A 475 28.02 -12.87 -4.02
CA TYR A 475 28.84 -11.91 -3.28
C TYR A 475 28.49 -11.85 -1.79
N THR A 476 27.76 -12.86 -1.30
CA THR A 476 27.56 -13.04 0.13
C THR A 476 28.92 -13.14 0.83
N HIS A 477 29.00 -12.59 2.05
CA HIS A 477 30.21 -12.70 2.86
C HIS A 477 30.51 -14.18 3.20
N PRO A 478 31.73 -14.68 2.91
CA PRO A 478 32.09 -16.05 3.18
C PRO A 478 32.17 -16.30 4.70
N ARG A 479 31.62 -17.43 5.15
CA ARG A 479 31.72 -17.94 6.53
C ARG A 479 31.86 -19.47 6.49
N PRO A 480 32.32 -20.14 7.57
CA PRO A 480 32.26 -21.60 7.65
C PRO A 480 30.85 -22.10 7.31
N GLY A 481 30.72 -23.00 6.33
CA GLY A 481 29.43 -23.51 5.84
C GLY A 481 28.62 -22.57 4.94
N GLN A 482 29.12 -21.37 4.61
CA GLN A 482 28.48 -20.43 3.68
C GLN A 482 29.52 -19.83 2.71
N PRO A 483 29.68 -20.41 1.51
CA PRO A 483 30.63 -19.92 0.51
C PRO A 483 30.13 -18.60 -0.12
N GLY A 484 31.06 -17.80 -0.64
CA GLY A 484 30.77 -16.54 -1.32
C GLY A 484 32.02 -15.72 -1.59
N LEU A 485 31.98 -14.82 -2.58
CA LEU A 485 33.12 -14.00 -3.00
C LEU A 485 33.30 -12.73 -2.15
N GLY A 486 32.32 -12.41 -1.31
CA GLY A 486 32.35 -11.27 -0.40
C GLY A 486 32.07 -9.90 -1.05
N ALA A 487 31.79 -8.93 -0.18
CA ALA A 487 31.27 -7.63 -0.59
C ALA A 487 32.28 -6.73 -1.31
N HIS A 488 33.56 -6.85 -0.99
CA HIS A 488 34.65 -6.10 -1.63
C HIS A 488 34.89 -6.55 -3.08
N THR A 489 34.88 -7.86 -3.33
CA THR A 489 34.95 -8.42 -4.69
C THR A 489 33.74 -7.97 -5.52
N ALA A 490 32.54 -7.92 -4.91
CA ALA A 490 31.35 -7.39 -5.56
C ALA A 490 31.51 -5.93 -6.00
N ALA A 491 32.10 -5.09 -5.15
CA ALA A 491 32.34 -3.69 -5.49
C ALA A 491 33.27 -3.55 -6.71
N THR A 492 34.28 -4.42 -6.80
CA THR A 492 35.19 -4.48 -7.96
C THR A 492 34.48 -5.00 -9.20
N ALA A 493 33.66 -6.05 -9.08
CA ALA A 493 32.87 -6.58 -10.18
C ALA A 493 31.84 -5.58 -10.72
N ALA A 494 31.20 -4.82 -9.82
CA ALA A 494 30.24 -3.79 -10.17
C ALA A 494 30.90 -2.61 -10.88
N ALA A 495 32.10 -2.19 -10.45
CA ALA A 495 32.89 -1.20 -11.18
C ALA A 495 33.38 -1.75 -12.53
N LEU A 496 33.80 -3.01 -12.60
CA LEU A 496 34.22 -3.63 -13.86
C LEU A 496 33.08 -3.74 -14.87
N ALA A 497 31.83 -3.82 -14.42
CA ALA A 497 30.66 -3.91 -15.31
C ALA A 497 30.36 -2.60 -16.06
N THR A 498 30.91 -1.46 -15.63
CA THR A 498 30.68 -0.17 -16.29
C THR A 498 31.59 0.07 -17.49
N GLY A 499 32.62 -0.75 -17.71
CA GLY A 499 33.52 -0.56 -18.84
C GLY A 499 34.79 -1.42 -18.82
N LEU A 500 35.74 -1.03 -19.67
CA LEU A 500 37.07 -1.63 -19.74
C LEU A 500 38.01 -0.86 -18.82
N TYR A 501 38.67 -1.55 -17.91
CA TYR A 501 39.58 -0.93 -16.94
C TYR A 501 40.96 -1.57 -16.97
N ASN A 502 42.00 -0.74 -16.86
CA ASN A 502 43.28 -1.22 -16.34
C ASN A 502 43.23 -1.30 -14.80
N VAL A 503 44.23 -1.94 -14.18
CA VAL A 503 44.24 -2.14 -12.71
C VAL A 503 44.30 -0.81 -11.95
N LYS A 504 45.02 0.19 -12.48
CA LYS A 504 45.19 1.51 -11.85
C LYS A 504 43.87 2.27 -11.85
N ASP A 505 43.18 2.32 -12.98
CA ASP A 505 41.89 3.00 -13.13
C ASP A 505 40.81 2.33 -12.28
N LEU A 506 40.80 0.99 -12.23
CA LEU A 506 39.86 0.25 -11.39
C LEU A 506 40.13 0.45 -9.90
N ALA A 507 41.40 0.51 -9.50
CA ALA A 507 41.83 0.85 -8.14
C ALA A 507 41.35 2.26 -7.75
N GLN A 508 41.54 3.25 -8.62
CA GLN A 508 41.07 4.62 -8.41
C GLN A 508 39.54 4.70 -8.32
N ALA A 509 38.80 4.06 -9.24
CA ALA A 509 37.34 4.09 -9.26
C ALA A 509 36.70 3.41 -8.05
N THR A 510 37.38 2.45 -7.42
CA THR A 510 36.86 1.70 -6.28
C THR A 510 37.43 2.15 -4.93
N GLY A 511 38.54 2.87 -4.93
CA GLY A 511 39.31 3.22 -3.74
C GLY A 511 40.20 2.11 -3.18
N TYR A 512 40.31 0.96 -3.87
CA TYR A 512 41.18 -0.13 -3.44
C TYR A 512 42.63 0.10 -3.88
N THR A 513 43.58 -0.51 -3.18
CA THR A 513 44.97 -0.56 -3.65
C THR A 513 45.08 -1.43 -4.91
N ALA A 514 46.08 -1.15 -5.76
CA ALA A 514 46.33 -1.98 -6.95
C ALA A 514 46.57 -3.47 -6.62
N ALA A 515 47.18 -3.77 -5.47
CA ALA A 515 47.37 -5.15 -5.00
C ALA A 515 46.04 -5.82 -4.65
N THR A 516 45.16 -5.13 -3.92
CA THR A 516 43.81 -5.61 -3.59
C THR A 516 42.97 -5.81 -4.84
N THR A 517 43.00 -4.86 -5.78
CA THR A 517 42.29 -4.94 -7.07
C THR A 517 42.76 -6.16 -7.87
N ARG A 518 44.08 -6.41 -7.97
CA ARG A 518 44.60 -7.63 -8.60
C ARG A 518 44.09 -8.90 -7.94
N ARG A 519 44.04 -8.96 -6.60
CA ARG A 519 43.49 -10.10 -5.87
C ARG A 519 42.02 -10.35 -6.21
N HIS A 520 41.20 -9.30 -6.25
CA HIS A 520 39.80 -9.42 -6.64
C HIS A 520 39.64 -9.90 -8.09
N LEU A 521 40.41 -9.35 -9.03
CA LEU A 521 40.39 -9.75 -10.44
C LEU A 521 40.84 -11.20 -10.63
N THR A 522 41.87 -11.66 -9.90
CA THR A 522 42.29 -13.07 -9.90
C THR A 522 41.15 -13.97 -9.40
N GLY A 523 40.47 -13.60 -8.32
CA GLY A 523 39.32 -14.35 -7.82
C GLY A 523 38.16 -14.42 -8.83
N LEU A 524 37.84 -13.29 -9.47
CA LEU A 524 36.83 -13.24 -10.53
C LEU A 524 37.24 -14.08 -11.74
N ARG A 525 38.53 -14.09 -12.10
CA ARG A 525 39.06 -14.92 -13.20
C ARG A 525 38.95 -16.42 -12.92
N THR A 526 39.26 -16.86 -11.69
CA THR A 526 39.13 -18.27 -11.29
C THR A 526 37.70 -18.81 -11.50
N HIS A 527 36.70 -17.94 -11.38
CA HIS A 527 35.30 -18.28 -11.63
C HIS A 527 34.80 -17.91 -13.04
N ASN A 528 35.70 -17.54 -13.94
CA ASN A 528 35.39 -17.07 -15.30
C ASN A 528 34.40 -15.90 -15.33
N LEU A 529 34.45 -14.98 -14.37
CA LEU A 529 33.60 -13.77 -14.29
C LEU A 529 34.30 -12.52 -14.85
N ALA A 530 35.63 -12.55 -14.92
CA ALA A 530 36.43 -11.50 -15.52
C ALA A 530 37.61 -12.13 -16.28
N ARG A 531 38.04 -11.48 -17.36
CA ARG A 531 39.24 -11.90 -18.10
C ARG A 531 40.05 -10.70 -18.60
N PRO A 532 41.38 -10.84 -18.75
CA PRO A 532 42.18 -9.87 -19.48
C PRO A 532 41.80 -9.89 -20.96
N THR A 533 41.90 -8.74 -21.63
CA THR A 533 41.62 -8.56 -23.06
C THR A 533 42.78 -8.94 -23.95
N THR A 534 44.02 -8.72 -23.51
CA THR A 534 45.27 -9.00 -24.24
C THR A 534 46.15 -9.98 -23.48
N THR A 535 47.08 -10.63 -24.18
CA THR A 535 48.13 -11.48 -23.60
C THR A 535 49.02 -10.71 -22.61
N ALA A 536 49.17 -9.40 -22.79
CA ALA A 536 49.86 -8.50 -21.86
C ALA A 536 49.03 -8.08 -20.62
N ALA A 537 47.77 -8.53 -20.49
CA ALA A 537 46.88 -8.31 -19.35
C ALA A 537 46.73 -6.84 -18.89
N THR A 538 46.79 -5.89 -19.83
CA THR A 538 46.74 -4.46 -19.50
C THR A 538 45.34 -3.98 -19.14
N THR A 539 44.29 -4.55 -19.75
CA THR A 539 42.89 -4.21 -19.44
C THR A 539 42.04 -5.45 -19.17
N TRP A 540 41.03 -5.27 -18.32
CA TRP A 540 40.11 -6.30 -17.86
C TRP A 540 38.69 -6.00 -18.34
N ARG A 541 37.93 -7.07 -18.59
CA ARG A 541 36.50 -6.98 -18.93
C ARG A 541 35.69 -8.07 -18.22
N PRO A 542 34.40 -7.84 -17.99
CA PRO A 542 33.50 -8.90 -17.57
C PRO A 542 33.33 -9.93 -18.70
N THR A 543 33.03 -11.17 -18.33
CA THR A 543 32.69 -12.26 -19.25
C THR A 543 31.18 -12.49 -19.27
N ALA A 544 30.68 -13.16 -20.31
CA ALA A 544 29.26 -13.54 -20.43
C ALA A 544 28.85 -14.71 -19.50
N THR A 545 29.69 -15.07 -18.53
CA THR A 545 29.39 -16.18 -17.61
C THR A 545 28.28 -15.77 -16.65
N SER A 546 27.20 -16.54 -16.62
CA SER A 546 26.09 -16.31 -15.70
C SER A 546 26.53 -16.38 -14.23
N PRO A 547 26.31 -15.33 -13.42
CA PRO A 547 26.57 -15.34 -11.97
C PRO A 547 25.82 -16.45 -11.22
N ASP A 548 24.62 -16.83 -11.66
CA ASP A 548 23.84 -17.94 -11.07
C ASP A 548 24.54 -19.29 -11.22
N ARG A 549 25.16 -19.53 -12.38
CA ARG A 549 25.91 -20.77 -12.62
C ARG A 549 27.08 -20.89 -11.66
N VAL A 550 27.82 -19.80 -11.45
CA VAL A 550 28.93 -19.75 -10.49
C VAL A 550 28.41 -19.93 -9.07
N THR A 551 27.32 -19.24 -8.72
CA THR A 551 26.68 -19.32 -7.40
C THR A 551 26.29 -20.75 -7.03
N ARG A 552 25.69 -21.51 -7.97
CA ARG A 552 25.38 -22.93 -7.78
C ARG A 552 26.65 -23.77 -7.61
N ARG A 553 27.67 -23.55 -8.45
CA ARG A 553 28.94 -24.29 -8.39
C ARG A 553 29.66 -24.12 -7.05
N ILE A 554 29.69 -22.90 -6.51
CA ILE A 554 30.36 -22.64 -5.23
C ILE A 554 29.48 -22.98 -4.03
N GLY A 555 28.19 -23.31 -4.22
CA GLY A 555 27.25 -23.61 -3.14
C GLY A 555 26.66 -22.39 -2.40
N ALA A 556 26.73 -21.19 -3.00
CA ALA A 556 26.25 -19.95 -2.39
C ALA A 556 24.76 -19.65 -2.67
N ALA A 557 24.07 -20.52 -3.40
CA ALA A 557 22.70 -20.30 -3.85
C ALA A 557 21.69 -20.31 -2.69
N GLY A 558 20.68 -19.44 -2.77
CA GLY A 558 19.52 -19.44 -1.88
C GLY A 558 19.72 -18.65 -0.58
N VAL A 559 20.84 -17.92 -0.42
CA VAL A 559 21.07 -17.08 0.77
C VAL A 559 20.02 -15.96 0.83
N ARG A 560 19.82 -15.21 -0.26
CA ARG A 560 18.86 -14.12 -0.32
C ARG A 560 17.42 -14.63 -0.19
N ALA A 561 17.09 -15.76 -0.80
CA ALA A 561 15.78 -16.40 -0.65
C ALA A 561 15.49 -16.79 0.81
N ARG A 562 16.45 -17.41 1.50
CA ARG A 562 16.32 -17.72 2.94
C ARG A 562 16.16 -16.45 3.79
N ARG A 563 16.93 -15.39 3.51
CA ARG A 563 16.76 -14.09 4.20
C ARG A 563 15.39 -13.47 3.93
N ALA A 564 14.90 -13.53 2.70
CA ALA A 564 13.59 -13.00 2.33
C ALA A 564 12.48 -13.69 3.11
N ARG A 565 12.50 -15.03 3.19
CA ARG A 565 11.57 -15.81 4.01
C ARG A 565 11.68 -15.44 5.49
N ALA A 566 12.89 -15.42 6.04
CA ALA A 566 13.11 -15.07 7.44
C ALA A 566 12.61 -13.65 7.78
N TYR A 567 12.80 -12.68 6.89
CA TYR A 567 12.36 -11.30 7.11
C TYR A 567 10.87 -11.09 6.86
N ALA A 568 10.24 -11.87 5.97
CA ALA A 568 8.79 -11.92 5.84
C ALA A 568 8.16 -12.45 7.13
N LEU A 569 8.71 -13.53 7.67
CA LEU A 569 8.31 -14.11 8.96
C LEU A 569 8.48 -13.11 10.11
N ASP A 570 9.66 -12.47 10.24
CA ASP A 570 9.89 -11.42 11.24
C ASP A 570 8.87 -10.28 11.14
N ARG A 571 8.49 -9.85 9.92
CA ARG A 571 7.51 -8.78 9.70
C ARG A 571 6.09 -9.22 10.07
N ALA A 572 5.70 -10.44 9.72
CA ALA A 572 4.41 -11.01 10.09
C ALA A 572 4.27 -11.13 11.61
N ILE A 573 5.30 -11.63 12.30
CA ILE A 573 5.35 -11.74 13.76
C ILE A 573 5.23 -10.35 14.41
N TRP A 574 5.96 -9.36 13.90
CA TRP A 574 5.88 -7.98 14.42
C TRP A 574 4.50 -7.36 14.20
N ALA A 575 3.93 -7.54 13.01
CA ALA A 575 2.58 -7.05 12.70
C ALA A 575 1.53 -7.66 13.63
N TRP A 576 1.64 -8.95 13.92
CA TRP A 576 0.78 -9.66 14.86
C TRP A 576 0.95 -9.14 16.30
N TRP A 577 2.18 -8.92 16.74
CA TRP A 577 2.45 -8.36 18.06
C TRP A 577 1.88 -6.94 18.22
N LEU A 578 1.96 -6.11 17.18
CA LEU A 578 1.35 -4.78 17.20
C LEU A 578 -0.17 -4.83 17.29
N ASP A 579 -0.82 -5.77 16.60
CA ASP A 579 -2.27 -5.97 16.73
C ASP A 579 -2.65 -6.44 18.15
N GLU A 580 -1.83 -7.30 18.77
CA GLU A 580 -2.00 -7.71 20.17
C GLU A 580 -1.79 -6.54 21.15
N LEU A 581 -0.74 -5.72 20.94
CA LEU A 581 -0.48 -4.52 21.74
C LEU A 581 -1.62 -3.51 21.65
N ALA A 582 -2.13 -3.27 20.44
CA ALA A 582 -3.28 -2.41 20.23
C ALA A 582 -4.48 -2.92 21.02
N TRP A 583 -4.80 -4.22 20.94
CA TRP A 583 -5.86 -4.83 21.74
C TRP A 583 -5.62 -4.72 23.26
N MET A 584 -4.38 -4.91 23.72
CA MET A 584 -4.07 -4.80 25.14
C MET A 584 -4.30 -3.38 25.68
N ARG A 585 -4.06 -2.36 24.85
CA ARG A 585 -4.25 -0.94 25.17
C ARG A 585 -5.70 -0.45 25.03
N THR A 586 -6.58 -1.17 24.32
CA THR A 586 -7.99 -0.80 24.18
C THR A 586 -8.76 -0.95 25.51
N PRO A 587 -9.43 0.11 26.02
CA PRO A 587 -10.30 0.04 27.20
C PRO A 587 -11.59 -0.77 26.93
N GLY A 588 -12.25 -1.30 27.98
CA GLY A 588 -13.60 -1.89 27.86
C GLY A 588 -13.68 -3.31 27.26
N LYS A 589 -12.56 -4.03 27.15
CA LYS A 589 -12.51 -5.37 26.52
C LYS A 589 -13.21 -6.46 27.35
N ARG A 590 -14.27 -7.09 26.80
CA ARG A 590 -14.77 -8.40 27.27
C ARG A 590 -13.87 -9.53 26.73
N ARG A 591 -13.59 -10.55 27.55
CA ARG A 591 -12.85 -11.75 27.12
C ARG A 591 -13.75 -12.57 26.18
N GLY A 592 -13.72 -12.26 24.88
CA GLY A 592 -14.35 -13.09 23.87
C GLY A 592 -13.76 -14.51 23.89
N ARG A 593 -14.63 -15.53 23.78
CA ARG A 593 -14.22 -16.93 23.61
C ARG A 593 -13.41 -17.05 22.31
N ALA A 594 -12.29 -17.78 22.36
CA ALA A 594 -11.51 -18.06 21.15
C ALA A 594 -12.41 -18.81 20.15
N ALA A 595 -12.31 -18.46 18.86
CA ALA A 595 -12.95 -19.24 17.79
C ALA A 595 -12.47 -20.69 17.88
N GLY A 596 -13.40 -21.64 17.84
CA GLY A 596 -13.07 -23.07 17.91
C GLY A 596 -12.25 -23.52 16.69
N PRO A 597 -11.56 -24.68 16.76
CA PRO A 597 -10.87 -25.26 15.61
C PRO A 597 -11.84 -25.37 14.42
N GLY A 598 -11.52 -24.74 13.29
CA GLY A 598 -12.33 -24.78 12.06
C GLY A 598 -13.31 -23.60 11.87
N GLN A 599 -13.47 -22.71 12.84
CA GLN A 599 -14.26 -21.48 12.67
C GLN A 599 -13.41 -20.35 12.09
N GLN A 600 -13.78 -19.82 10.92
CA GLN A 600 -13.14 -18.62 10.37
C GLN A 600 -13.77 -17.36 10.99
N PRO A 601 -12.97 -16.42 11.53
CA PRO A 601 -13.50 -15.15 11.98
C PRO A 601 -14.04 -14.37 10.77
N LEU A 602 -15.28 -13.87 10.89
CA LEU A 602 -15.90 -12.99 9.88
C LEU A 602 -15.01 -11.76 9.64
N ILE A 603 -14.58 -11.57 8.39
CA ILE A 603 -13.75 -10.42 8.00
C ILE A 603 -14.66 -9.20 7.84
N LEU A 604 -14.84 -8.43 8.91
CA LEU A 604 -15.54 -7.14 8.83
C LEU A 604 -14.61 -6.07 8.22
N VAL A 605 -14.99 -5.51 7.08
CA VAL A 605 -14.28 -4.38 6.46
C VAL A 605 -14.51 -3.12 7.30
N GLY A 606 -13.43 -2.43 7.70
CA GLY A 606 -13.50 -1.21 8.54
C GLY A 606 -13.37 -1.44 10.05
N ALA A 607 -13.37 -2.69 10.52
CA ALA A 607 -13.08 -2.98 11.93
C ALA A 607 -11.60 -2.75 12.26
N PRO A 608 -11.26 -2.39 13.53
CA PRO A 608 -9.87 -2.27 13.97
C PRO A 608 -9.07 -3.52 13.65
N THR A 609 -7.80 -3.40 13.27
CA THR A 609 -6.98 -4.54 12.82
C THR A 609 -6.91 -5.68 13.84
N TRP A 610 -7.03 -5.37 15.14
CA TRP A 610 -7.05 -6.34 16.22
C TRP A 610 -8.34 -7.19 16.32
N SER A 611 -9.45 -6.78 15.71
CA SER A 611 -10.70 -7.56 15.70
C SER A 611 -10.56 -8.91 14.99
N ARG A 612 -9.51 -9.04 14.17
CA ARG A 612 -9.14 -10.22 13.38
C ARG A 612 -8.02 -11.04 14.03
N ARG A 613 -7.64 -10.73 15.27
CA ARG A 613 -6.43 -11.30 15.90
C ARG A 613 -6.61 -12.78 16.22
N ALA A 614 -5.63 -13.59 15.81
CA ALA A 614 -5.30 -14.79 16.60
C ALA A 614 -4.62 -14.29 17.89
N ARG A 615 -4.83 -14.95 19.03
CA ARG A 615 -4.18 -14.52 20.28
C ARG A 615 -2.67 -14.74 20.19
N TYR A 616 -1.88 -13.70 20.47
CA TYR A 616 -0.42 -13.85 20.47
C TYR A 616 0.03 -14.87 21.54
N PRO A 617 0.89 -15.85 21.20
CA PRO A 617 1.35 -16.88 22.12
C PRO A 617 1.99 -16.28 23.38
N ARG A 618 1.76 -16.95 24.51
CA ARG A 618 2.31 -16.56 25.80
C ARG A 618 3.15 -17.69 26.37
N ASP A 619 4.24 -17.32 27.03
CA ASP A 619 5.05 -18.28 27.79
C ASP A 619 4.35 -18.67 29.10
N ASP A 620 4.94 -19.60 29.84
CA ASP A 620 4.42 -20.09 31.13
C ASP A 620 4.29 -18.99 32.19
N ARG A 621 4.94 -17.82 31.97
CA ARG A 621 4.89 -16.63 32.82
C ARG A 621 3.92 -15.57 32.31
N GLY A 622 3.15 -15.86 31.26
CA GLY A 622 2.19 -14.95 30.64
C GLY A 622 2.81 -13.82 29.80
N ARG A 623 4.12 -13.84 29.54
CA ARG A 623 4.83 -12.88 28.68
C ARG A 623 4.67 -13.27 27.21
N ALA A 624 4.96 -12.35 26.30
CA ALA A 624 4.85 -12.63 24.86
C ALA A 624 5.91 -13.65 24.41
N ASP A 625 5.48 -14.75 23.80
CA ASP A 625 6.37 -15.78 23.28
C ASP A 625 6.56 -15.60 21.77
N HIS A 626 7.66 -14.93 21.42
CA HIS A 626 8.06 -14.71 20.02
C HIS A 626 8.52 -15.99 19.31
N HIS A 627 9.00 -16.99 20.05
CA HIS A 627 9.45 -18.26 19.49
C HIS A 627 8.25 -19.10 19.07
N ALA A 628 7.26 -19.27 19.96
CA ALA A 628 6.01 -19.95 19.61
C ALA A 628 5.26 -19.24 18.48
N ALA A 629 5.23 -17.90 18.47
CA ALA A 629 4.65 -17.13 17.37
C ALA A 629 5.34 -17.41 16.04
N ARG A 630 6.67 -17.56 16.06
CA ARG A 630 7.45 -17.94 14.87
C ARG A 630 7.08 -19.33 14.38
N THR A 631 7.05 -20.32 15.29
CA THR A 631 6.71 -21.71 14.94
C THR A 631 5.30 -21.81 14.35
N GLN A 632 4.32 -21.04 14.86
CA GLN A 632 2.95 -21.08 14.36
C GLN A 632 2.80 -20.51 12.95
N ILE A 633 3.56 -19.45 12.60
CA ILE A 633 3.53 -18.88 11.23
C ILE A 633 4.35 -19.71 10.26
N ASP A 634 5.45 -20.32 10.72
CA ASP A 634 6.34 -21.12 9.87
C ASP A 634 5.78 -22.52 9.55
N GLN A 635 4.73 -22.96 10.25
CA GLN A 635 4.04 -24.21 9.92
C GLN A 635 3.27 -24.06 8.59
N PRO A 636 3.47 -24.98 7.61
CA PRO A 636 2.70 -24.96 6.38
C PRO A 636 1.23 -25.11 6.71
N THR A 637 0.43 -24.25 6.10
CA THR A 637 -1.03 -24.24 6.28
C THR A 637 -1.61 -25.60 5.90
N ALA A 638 -2.74 -25.99 6.50
CA ALA A 638 -3.39 -27.27 6.21
C ALA A 638 -3.73 -27.46 4.72
N ALA A 639 -3.79 -26.38 3.94
CA ALA A 639 -3.95 -26.39 2.49
C ALA A 639 -2.66 -26.83 1.76
N GLU A 640 -1.49 -26.36 2.18
CA GLU A 640 -0.19 -26.70 1.58
C GLU A 640 0.23 -28.15 1.84
N ARG A 641 -0.22 -28.74 2.96
CA ARG A 641 0.01 -30.17 3.27
C ARG A 641 -0.79 -31.10 2.37
N ARG A 642 -1.97 -30.68 1.87
CA ARG A 642 -2.78 -31.49 0.95
C ARG A 642 -2.21 -31.51 -0.46
N THR A 643 -1.51 -30.44 -0.87
CA THR A 643 -0.86 -30.35 -2.19
C THR A 643 0.51 -31.03 -2.24
N ALA A 644 1.14 -31.30 -1.08
CA ALA A 644 2.44 -31.96 -1.01
C ALA A 644 2.36 -33.48 -0.78
N GLY A 645 1.15 -34.02 -0.57
CA GLY A 645 0.89 -35.45 -0.36
C GLY A 645 0.01 -36.08 -1.44
N GLY A 646 -0.08 -35.47 -2.63
CA GLY A 646 -0.82 -35.96 -3.78
C GLY A 646 0.10 -36.38 -4.91
#